data_AF-A0A7X4HCW2-F1
#
_entry.id   AF-A0A7X4HCW2-F1
#
_cell.length_a   1.000
_cell.length_b   1.000
_cell.length_c   1.000
_cell.angle_alpha   90.00
_cell.angle_beta   90.00
_cell.angle_gamma   90.00
#
_symmetry.space_group_name_H-M   'P 1'
#
loop_
_entity.id
_entity.type
_entity.pdbx_description
1 polymer ?
#
loop_
_entity_poly.entity_id
_entity_poly.type
_entity_poly.pdbx_seq_one_letter_code
_entity_poly.pdbx_strand_id
1 'polypeptide(L)'
;MDIKLTNGKDVYTQTDKEAWDTYWGLEGDDTIKVYQGGVVGGPGNDRIERIATGDSWRSVAVNYWDTWQSIYVDLTAGYADDNWGGHDTLIGIDSVSFGWEGGIGIGNANQNVFYLGGGGLHTIDGRAGDDTFWLPQFDNGSRADFIFDVAIDGKTATITNTAQPKFMAVVSNFERFGYGGDWNVTYELSSLIKPSDMATKGLVAADANRWNAAGALGTAVEVSYSFVTKAPASGVGASGFRTFSASERAAVKAILDAAAAATGLSFKEVAEDGSAVGQLRFGASQQVATKGLGTLPGVGGDSAGDVWIDIETLLLMQPGQEGYAVLLHEIGHALGLRHPRNVEAGDNYASQMLAANDVTGLTVMSQTVSPDGLYPASWGAYDIAALRYLYGAKQVATGDNVYLLGTADFQSQRGLVDDGGIDTLDASAASTGATIDLVGGHLNSVGVTAGGVGASGNLSIGVDTLIENAVGSRYDDVLLGNALANRLTGGKGNDWIDGAGGEDAAVFAGLRGDYLISTGYGKVFVTARDGASGFDTLLNTEILAFGDQTITLGKSALGADLALALDQNTSSSGQLPDPSDQARATVSYALSKTPANGTAVVKADGSFTYTPKANFSSTDSFDYILTDQQGGNNTYTVFVTVRGLGGLQAGGEGNDTLGGLATSDIINGEGGNDRIVASAGYDEIDGGAGTDSIVYAGKVASHAVEQDGLRWTLRKPDGQGTDTLANVERLIFSDGALALDLDGMAGQTYRLYQAAFDRKPDVAGLGYWLAVLDGGTGMQSVAQGFLQSAEAVKLYGANPSNAAFVDKLYQNVLHRPADDSGKAYWTGVLANGWATRETVLTGFSESPENQAQVIAAISHGIAYTPFG
;
A
#
# COMPACT_ATOMS: atom_id res chain seq x y z
N MET A 1 3.44 -6.17 43.07
CA MET A 1 4.04 -6.99 44.14
C MET A 1 3.27 -8.28 44.20
N ASP A 2 3.94 -9.43 44.18
CA ASP A 2 3.24 -10.72 44.31
C ASP A 2 2.57 -10.81 45.69
N ILE A 3 1.30 -11.21 45.69
CA ILE A 3 0.48 -11.41 46.88
C ILE A 3 0.36 -12.90 47.11
N LYS A 4 0.80 -13.38 48.27
CA LYS A 4 0.74 -14.80 48.66
C LYS A 4 -0.27 -14.98 49.77
N LEU A 5 -1.23 -15.87 49.56
CA LEU A 5 -2.21 -16.30 50.56
C LEU A 5 -1.58 -17.36 51.49
N THR A 6 -2.36 -18.01 52.32
CA THR A 6 -1.90 -19.00 53.30
C THR A 6 -2.07 -20.43 52.76
N ASN A 7 -1.48 -21.43 53.43
CA ASN A 7 -1.68 -22.85 53.08
C ASN A 7 -3.04 -23.40 53.58
N GLY A 8 -4.06 -22.57 53.67
CA GLY A 8 -5.40 -23.01 54.06
C GLY A 8 -6.45 -22.20 53.32
N LYS A 9 -7.71 -22.62 53.45
CA LYS A 9 -8.83 -21.98 52.74
C LYS A 9 -8.90 -20.47 52.98
N ASP A 10 -8.67 -19.71 51.91
CA ASP A 10 -8.65 -18.26 51.89
C ASP A 10 -9.77 -17.65 51.04
N VAL A 11 -10.15 -16.42 51.37
CA VAL A 11 -11.08 -15.61 50.58
C VAL A 11 -10.45 -14.25 50.35
N TYR A 12 -10.06 -13.98 49.11
CA TYR A 12 -9.39 -12.77 48.70
C TYR A 12 -10.21 -11.96 47.70
N THR A 13 -10.17 -10.64 47.82
CA THR A 13 -10.75 -9.70 46.85
C THR A 13 -9.77 -8.55 46.65
N GLN A 14 -9.32 -8.34 45.41
CA GLN A 14 -8.46 -7.23 45.05
C GLN A 14 -9.15 -5.90 45.39
N THR A 15 -8.44 -5.01 46.06
CA THR A 15 -8.97 -3.72 46.53
C THR A 15 -8.63 -2.58 45.60
N ASP A 16 -7.46 -2.62 44.95
CA ASP A 16 -7.02 -1.65 43.97
C ASP A 16 -7.19 -2.22 42.57
N LYS A 17 -8.18 -1.69 41.84
CA LYS A 17 -8.45 -2.11 40.45
C LYS A 17 -7.30 -1.75 39.50
N GLU A 18 -6.43 -0.79 39.84
CA GLU A 18 -5.32 -0.37 38.98
C GLU A 18 -4.04 -1.20 39.19
N ALA A 19 -3.97 -2.02 40.24
CA ALA A 19 -2.83 -2.88 40.49
C ALA A 19 -2.77 -4.04 39.50
N TRP A 20 -1.57 -4.36 39.00
CA TRP A 20 -1.28 -5.56 38.22
C TRP A 20 -0.31 -6.44 39.01
N ASP A 21 -0.87 -7.36 39.80
CA ASP A 21 -0.14 -8.25 40.69
C ASP A 21 -0.38 -9.72 40.34
N THR A 22 0.49 -10.60 40.83
CA THR A 22 0.27 -12.05 40.82
C THR A 22 -0.25 -12.50 42.18
N TYR A 23 -1.36 -13.22 42.21
CA TYR A 23 -2.02 -13.73 43.41
C TYR A 23 -1.80 -15.24 43.51
N TRP A 24 -1.15 -15.67 44.58
CA TRP A 24 -0.82 -17.08 44.83
C TRP A 24 -1.73 -17.63 45.94
N GLY A 25 -2.64 -18.54 45.61
CA GLY A 25 -3.52 -19.22 46.57
C GLY A 25 -2.77 -20.16 47.51
N LEU A 26 -1.78 -20.89 46.98
CA LEU A 26 -1.03 -21.92 47.70
C LEU A 26 -1.92 -23.16 47.94
N GLU A 27 -1.96 -23.71 49.17
CA GLU A 27 -2.75 -24.92 49.46
C GLU A 27 -4.13 -24.53 50.03
N GLY A 28 -5.21 -25.21 49.63
CA GLY A 28 -6.55 -25.00 50.18
C GLY A 28 -7.60 -24.72 49.10
N ASP A 29 -8.89 -24.84 49.43
CA ASP A 29 -9.97 -24.48 48.49
C ASP A 29 -10.26 -22.98 48.58
N ASP A 30 -9.55 -22.17 47.79
CA ASP A 30 -9.56 -20.72 47.88
C ASP A 30 -10.67 -20.05 47.06
N THR A 31 -10.97 -18.79 47.38
CA THR A 31 -11.82 -17.94 46.56
C THR A 31 -11.11 -16.63 46.29
N ILE A 32 -10.66 -16.43 45.06
CA ILE A 32 -9.84 -15.28 44.64
C ILE A 32 -10.62 -14.45 43.63
N LYS A 33 -10.95 -13.21 44.00
CA LYS A 33 -11.63 -12.24 43.13
C LYS A 33 -10.71 -11.09 42.78
N VAL A 34 -10.49 -10.85 41.49
CA VAL A 34 -9.57 -9.80 41.02
C VAL A 34 -10.16 -9.02 39.86
N TYR A 35 -9.85 -7.72 39.77
CA TYR A 35 -10.17 -6.86 38.64
C TYR A 35 -9.25 -7.13 37.45
N GLN A 36 -7.95 -7.39 37.71
CA GLN A 36 -6.93 -7.70 36.71
C GLN A 36 -5.69 -8.34 37.37
N GLY A 37 -4.84 -8.99 36.58
CA GLY A 37 -3.57 -9.58 37.04
C GLY A 37 -3.49 -11.10 36.83
N GLY A 38 -2.46 -11.71 37.40
CA GLY A 38 -2.24 -13.16 37.32
C GLY A 38 -2.75 -13.88 38.58
N VAL A 39 -3.40 -15.02 38.45
CA VAL A 39 -3.80 -15.86 39.58
C VAL A 39 -3.16 -17.24 39.40
N VAL A 40 -2.53 -17.74 40.46
CA VAL A 40 -2.05 -19.12 40.60
C VAL A 40 -2.85 -19.70 41.76
N GLY A 41 -3.79 -20.61 41.48
CA GLY A 41 -4.60 -21.26 42.52
C GLY A 41 -3.73 -22.06 43.47
N GLY A 42 -3.01 -23.03 42.91
CA GLY A 42 -2.20 -23.97 43.67
C GLY A 42 -3.03 -25.20 44.08
N PRO A 43 -2.57 -26.04 45.02
CA PRO A 43 -3.30 -27.25 45.37
C PRO A 43 -4.64 -27.01 46.09
N GLY A 44 -5.76 -27.20 45.39
CA GLY A 44 -7.12 -27.21 45.96
C GLY A 44 -8.22 -27.12 44.90
N ASN A 45 -9.49 -27.06 45.30
CA ASN A 45 -10.58 -26.72 44.37
C ASN A 45 -10.88 -25.23 44.47
N ASP A 46 -10.18 -24.44 43.66
CA ASP A 46 -10.18 -23.00 43.79
C ASP A 46 -11.32 -22.35 43.00
N ARG A 47 -11.77 -21.20 43.48
CA ARG A 47 -12.76 -20.38 42.79
C ARG A 47 -12.14 -19.04 42.39
N ILE A 48 -11.82 -18.91 41.12
CA ILE A 48 -11.18 -17.72 40.55
C ILE A 48 -12.21 -16.92 39.75
N GLU A 49 -12.40 -15.65 40.12
CA GLU A 49 -13.42 -14.79 39.52
C GLU A 49 -12.82 -13.44 39.09
N ARG A 50 -12.99 -13.10 37.81
CA ARG A 50 -12.83 -11.73 37.34
C ARG A 50 -13.99 -10.88 37.83
N ILE A 51 -13.67 -9.82 38.56
CA ILE A 51 -14.65 -8.82 38.98
C ILE A 51 -15.04 -8.00 37.74
N ALA A 52 -16.32 -8.03 37.38
CA ALA A 52 -16.83 -7.29 36.22
C ALA A 52 -16.59 -5.79 36.37
N THR A 53 -16.08 -5.18 35.30
CA THR A 53 -15.92 -3.73 35.17
C THR A 53 -16.51 -3.26 33.85
N GLY A 54 -16.60 -1.95 33.65
CA GLY A 54 -16.90 -1.37 32.33
C GLY A 54 -15.66 -1.29 31.41
N ASP A 55 -14.48 -1.71 31.89
CA ASP A 55 -13.20 -1.56 31.20
C ASP A 55 -12.88 -2.85 30.42
N SER A 56 -13.04 -2.81 29.09
CA SER A 56 -12.84 -3.99 28.22
C SER A 56 -11.40 -4.47 28.10
N TRP A 57 -10.43 -3.64 28.49
CA TRP A 57 -8.99 -3.94 28.41
C TRP A 57 -8.46 -4.69 29.65
N ARG A 58 -9.26 -4.85 30.71
CA ARG A 58 -8.83 -5.55 31.93
C ARG A 58 -8.95 -7.06 31.76
N SER A 59 -7.85 -7.75 32.07
CA SER A 59 -7.75 -9.19 31.91
C SER A 59 -7.24 -9.87 33.19
N VAL A 60 -7.71 -11.09 33.42
CA VAL A 60 -7.28 -11.98 34.50
C VAL A 60 -6.71 -13.22 33.84
N ALA A 61 -5.42 -13.48 34.08
CA ALA A 61 -4.75 -14.67 33.61
C ALA A 61 -4.70 -15.71 34.73
N VAL A 62 -5.26 -16.89 34.51
CA VAL A 62 -5.10 -18.03 35.43
C VAL A 62 -3.90 -18.84 34.98
N ASN A 63 -2.97 -19.12 35.89
CA ASN A 63 -1.69 -19.72 35.55
C ASN A 63 -1.48 -21.02 36.30
N TYR A 64 -1.12 -22.05 35.54
CA TYR A 64 -0.80 -23.39 36.02
C TYR A 64 0.62 -23.84 35.65
N TRP A 65 1.46 -22.88 35.24
CA TRP A 65 2.89 -23.05 34.96
C TRP A 65 3.73 -23.69 36.08
N ASP A 66 3.20 -23.74 37.31
CA ASP A 66 3.82 -24.41 38.44
C ASP A 66 3.68 -25.94 38.37
N THR A 67 2.76 -26.50 37.56
CA THR A 67 2.55 -27.96 37.43
C THR A 67 3.33 -28.58 36.29
N TRP A 68 3.72 -29.85 36.51
CA TRP A 68 4.30 -30.74 35.50
C TRP A 68 3.28 -31.75 34.96
N GLN A 69 1.99 -31.58 35.29
CA GLN A 69 0.92 -32.44 34.83
C GLN A 69 0.20 -31.84 33.62
N SER A 70 -0.50 -32.72 32.89
CA SER A 70 -1.45 -32.29 31.88
C SER A 70 -2.69 -31.69 32.53
N ILE A 71 -3.20 -30.62 31.93
CA ILE A 71 -4.31 -29.81 32.46
C ILE A 71 -5.44 -29.81 31.43
N TYR A 72 -6.67 -29.87 31.91
CA TYR A 72 -7.86 -29.62 31.11
C TYR A 72 -8.50 -28.30 31.53
N VAL A 73 -8.81 -27.42 30.58
CA VAL A 73 -9.50 -26.15 30.85
C VAL A 73 -10.67 -25.97 29.89
N ASP A 74 -11.82 -25.58 30.42
CA ASP A 74 -13.00 -25.22 29.63
C ASP A 74 -13.57 -23.88 30.14
N LEU A 75 -13.19 -22.80 29.45
CA LEU A 75 -13.62 -21.44 29.77
C LEU A 75 -15.10 -21.20 29.44
N THR A 76 -15.69 -21.98 28.52
CA THR A 76 -17.13 -21.93 28.24
C THR A 76 -17.92 -22.52 29.40
N ALA A 77 -17.49 -23.67 29.92
CA ALA A 77 -18.10 -24.30 31.09
C ALA A 77 -17.69 -23.63 32.41
N GLY A 78 -16.57 -22.90 32.41
CA GLY A 78 -16.07 -22.15 33.55
C GLY A 78 -15.33 -23.01 34.57
N TYR A 79 -14.49 -23.94 34.13
CA TYR A 79 -13.67 -24.76 35.04
C TYR A 79 -12.32 -25.19 34.46
N ALA A 80 -11.44 -25.67 35.34
CA ALA A 80 -10.21 -26.36 34.99
C ALA A 80 -9.98 -27.58 35.89
N ASP A 81 -9.49 -28.67 35.31
CA ASP A 81 -8.98 -29.84 36.03
C ASP A 81 -7.45 -29.87 35.87
N ASP A 82 -6.74 -29.46 36.92
CA ASP A 82 -5.30 -29.20 36.93
C ASP A 82 -4.43 -30.40 37.38
N ASN A 83 -5.09 -31.49 37.79
CA ASN A 83 -4.48 -32.67 38.40
C ASN A 83 -3.57 -32.36 39.61
N TRP A 84 -3.74 -31.18 40.22
CA TRP A 84 -2.98 -30.72 41.39
C TRP A 84 -3.86 -30.18 42.53
N GLY A 85 -5.16 -30.03 42.31
CA GLY A 85 -6.15 -29.66 43.32
C GLY A 85 -7.54 -30.23 43.05
N GLY A 86 -7.80 -30.64 41.81
CA GLY A 86 -8.99 -31.37 41.40
C GLY A 86 -9.75 -30.60 40.33
N HIS A 87 -10.61 -29.68 40.77
CA HIS A 87 -11.58 -28.97 39.93
C HIS A 87 -11.74 -27.50 40.36
N ASP A 88 -11.12 -26.60 39.59
CA ASP A 88 -11.23 -25.17 39.79
C ASP A 88 -12.46 -24.60 39.09
N THR A 89 -13.12 -23.65 39.73
CA THR A 89 -14.21 -22.85 39.15
C THR A 89 -13.66 -21.53 38.61
N LEU A 90 -13.82 -21.30 37.31
CA LEU A 90 -13.35 -20.12 36.58
C LEU A 90 -14.53 -19.26 36.15
N ILE A 91 -14.55 -17.99 36.55
CA ILE A 91 -15.65 -17.06 36.25
C ILE A 91 -15.12 -15.80 35.58
N GLY A 92 -15.54 -15.58 34.34
CA GLY A 92 -15.12 -14.42 33.55
C GLY A 92 -13.64 -14.42 33.21
N ILE A 93 -13.02 -15.60 33.12
CA ILE A 93 -11.62 -15.79 32.76
C ILE A 93 -11.53 -15.98 31.25
N ASP A 94 -10.62 -15.22 30.63
CA ASP A 94 -10.36 -15.25 29.19
C ASP A 94 -8.87 -15.54 28.88
N SER A 95 -8.02 -15.72 29.90
CA SER A 95 -6.58 -15.92 29.74
C SER A 95 -6.07 -17.05 30.63
N VAL A 96 -5.32 -17.99 30.06
CA VAL A 96 -4.85 -19.21 30.73
C VAL A 96 -3.42 -19.54 30.35
N SER A 97 -2.58 -19.81 31.34
CA SER A 97 -1.23 -20.37 31.13
C SER A 97 -1.18 -21.83 31.55
N PHE A 98 -0.79 -22.71 30.64
CA PHE A 98 -0.66 -24.14 30.90
C PHE A 98 0.64 -24.47 31.65
N GLY A 99 0.66 -25.67 32.27
CA GLY A 99 1.85 -26.29 32.83
C GLY A 99 2.87 -26.71 31.77
N TRP A 100 3.96 -27.35 32.20
CA TRP A 100 5.02 -27.76 31.27
C TRP A 100 4.59 -28.84 30.27
N GLU A 101 3.85 -29.85 30.73
CA GLU A 101 3.37 -30.93 29.88
C GLU A 101 2.06 -30.53 29.17
N GLY A 102 1.75 -31.24 28.08
CA GLY A 102 0.63 -30.94 27.17
C GLY A 102 -0.72 -30.76 27.89
N GLY A 103 -1.67 -30.04 27.30
CA GLY A 103 -2.96 -29.77 27.91
C GLY A 103 -4.10 -29.61 26.91
N ILE A 104 -5.34 -29.68 27.39
CA ILE A 104 -6.54 -29.44 26.59
C ILE A 104 -7.14 -28.10 27.02
N GLY A 105 -7.41 -27.21 26.08
CA GLY A 105 -8.03 -25.92 26.33
C GLY A 105 -9.23 -25.70 25.43
N ILE A 106 -10.34 -25.25 26.02
CA ILE A 106 -11.54 -24.84 25.31
C ILE A 106 -11.83 -23.39 25.72
N GLY A 107 -11.81 -22.50 24.73
CA GLY A 107 -12.15 -21.09 24.85
C GLY A 107 -13.64 -20.86 25.08
N ASN A 108 -14.04 -19.59 24.99
CA ASN A 108 -15.41 -19.12 25.13
C ASN A 108 -15.78 -18.23 23.93
N ALA A 109 -16.72 -17.30 24.09
CA ALA A 109 -17.15 -16.40 23.01
C ALA A 109 -16.42 -15.04 23.01
N ASN A 110 -15.48 -14.85 23.93
CA ASN A 110 -14.65 -13.65 24.05
C ASN A 110 -13.27 -13.89 23.42
N GLN A 111 -12.47 -12.84 23.32
CA GLN A 111 -11.06 -12.95 22.96
C GLN A 111 -10.30 -13.72 24.05
N ASN A 112 -9.76 -14.87 23.69
CA ASN A 112 -9.04 -15.74 24.60
C ASN A 112 -7.53 -15.71 24.35
N VAL A 113 -6.76 -15.85 25.42
CA VAL A 113 -5.30 -15.94 25.37
C VAL A 113 -4.83 -17.22 26.05
N PHE A 114 -4.11 -18.06 25.32
CA PHE A 114 -3.56 -19.31 25.85
C PHE A 114 -2.04 -19.32 25.79
N TYR A 115 -1.36 -19.52 26.92
CA TYR A 115 0.09 -19.67 26.96
C TYR A 115 0.46 -21.14 27.07
N LEU A 116 1.17 -21.66 26.06
CA LEU A 116 1.47 -23.09 25.94
C LEU A 116 2.75 -23.48 26.71
N GLY A 117 2.74 -24.73 27.18
CA GLY A 117 3.86 -25.37 27.85
C GLY A 117 4.97 -25.82 26.89
N GLY A 118 6.10 -26.26 27.45
CA GLY A 118 7.29 -26.64 26.70
C GLY A 118 7.34 -28.09 26.20
N GLY A 119 6.41 -28.96 26.62
CA GLY A 119 6.42 -30.38 26.25
C GLY A 119 5.04 -31.00 26.18
N GLY A 120 4.93 -32.17 25.57
CA GLY A 120 3.68 -32.89 25.38
C GLY A 120 2.81 -32.33 24.24
N LEU A 121 1.61 -32.88 24.10
CA LEU A 121 0.61 -32.46 23.12
C LEU A 121 -0.38 -31.47 23.73
N HIS A 122 -0.42 -30.26 23.20
CA HIS A 122 -1.47 -29.28 23.47
C HIS A 122 -2.60 -29.41 22.44
N THR A 123 -3.85 -29.47 22.87
CA THR A 123 -5.03 -29.43 21.99
C THR A 123 -5.93 -28.30 22.42
N ILE A 124 -5.90 -27.18 21.70
CA ILE A 124 -6.55 -25.94 22.12
C ILE A 124 -7.56 -25.49 21.07
N ASP A 125 -8.77 -25.18 21.50
CA ASP A 125 -9.83 -24.65 20.67
C ASP A 125 -10.24 -23.27 21.17
N GLY A 126 -9.92 -22.20 20.44
CA GLY A 126 -10.25 -20.82 20.81
C GLY A 126 -11.75 -20.51 20.82
N ARG A 127 -12.55 -21.32 20.10
CA ARG A 127 -13.98 -21.12 19.87
C ARG A 127 -14.29 -19.87 19.06
N ALA A 128 -14.91 -18.86 19.66
CA ALA A 128 -15.35 -17.68 18.94
C ALA A 128 -14.70 -16.46 19.58
N GLY A 129 -14.04 -15.64 18.80
CA GLY A 129 -13.23 -14.56 19.32
C GLY A 129 -12.21 -14.11 18.29
N ASP A 130 -11.33 -13.21 18.71
CA ASP A 130 -10.05 -12.95 18.06
C ASP A 130 -9.00 -13.45 19.06
N ASP A 131 -8.66 -14.73 18.89
CA ASP A 131 -7.98 -15.54 19.89
C ASP A 131 -6.48 -15.61 19.60
N THR A 132 -5.69 -15.65 20.67
CA THR A 132 -4.23 -15.70 20.59
C THR A 132 -3.66 -16.86 21.40
N PHE A 133 -2.73 -17.61 20.83
CA PHE A 133 -1.90 -18.53 21.59
C PHE A 133 -0.43 -18.10 21.61
N TRP A 134 0.26 -18.36 22.72
CA TRP A 134 1.67 -18.05 22.90
C TRP A 134 2.49 -19.33 22.93
N LEU A 135 3.46 -19.42 22.05
CA LEU A 135 4.44 -20.51 22.04
C LEU A 135 5.48 -20.33 23.16
N PRO A 136 5.99 -21.43 23.74
CA PRO A 136 6.98 -21.37 24.80
C PRO A 136 8.33 -20.84 24.28
N GLN A 137 9.11 -20.23 25.18
CA GLN A 137 10.52 -19.92 24.95
C GLN A 137 11.39 -21.12 25.35
N PHE A 138 12.38 -21.46 24.53
CA PHE A 138 13.36 -22.51 24.85
C PHE A 138 14.78 -21.92 24.97
N ASP A 139 15.55 -22.38 25.95
CA ASP A 139 16.91 -21.88 26.23
C ASP A 139 17.89 -21.97 25.05
N ASN A 140 17.68 -22.93 24.13
CA ASN A 140 18.49 -23.16 22.94
C ASN A 140 17.68 -23.15 21.63
N GLY A 141 16.40 -22.75 21.67
CA GLY A 141 15.50 -22.81 20.51
C GLY A 141 15.36 -21.46 19.81
N SER A 142 15.44 -21.47 18.49
CA SER A 142 15.09 -20.35 17.62
C SER A 142 13.60 -20.38 17.27
N ARG A 143 13.03 -19.23 16.91
CA ARG A 143 11.69 -19.16 16.29
C ARG A 143 11.62 -20.03 15.03
N ALA A 144 12.73 -20.14 14.29
CA ALA A 144 12.84 -20.95 13.09
C ALA A 144 12.72 -22.47 13.35
N ASP A 145 12.83 -22.91 14.61
CA ASP A 145 12.66 -24.32 14.98
C ASP A 145 11.18 -24.72 15.04
N PHE A 146 10.24 -23.76 15.07
CA PHE A 146 8.82 -24.06 15.02
C PHE A 146 8.36 -24.28 13.58
N ILE A 147 7.73 -25.44 13.35
CA ILE A 147 7.18 -25.82 12.07
C ILE A 147 5.66 -25.78 12.17
N PHE A 148 5.04 -24.92 11.36
CA PHE A 148 3.60 -24.76 11.25
C PHE A 148 3.07 -25.51 10.02
N ASP A 149 2.02 -26.29 10.21
CA ASP A 149 1.14 -26.80 9.16
C ASP A 149 -0.24 -26.18 9.38
N VAL A 150 -0.50 -25.06 8.71
CA VAL A 150 -1.73 -24.27 8.84
C VAL A 150 -2.74 -24.74 7.79
N ALA A 151 -3.96 -25.00 8.23
CA ALA A 151 -5.07 -25.35 7.36
C ALA A 151 -5.51 -24.17 6.49
N ILE A 152 -6.17 -24.47 5.38
CA ILE A 152 -6.64 -23.47 4.40
C ILE A 152 -7.71 -22.51 4.93
N ASP A 153 -8.29 -22.82 6.09
CA ASP A 153 -9.20 -21.93 6.83
C ASP A 153 -8.46 -20.85 7.64
N GLY A 154 -7.14 -20.94 7.74
CA GLY A 154 -6.28 -20.01 8.49
C GLY A 154 -6.49 -19.97 10.00
N LYS A 155 -7.32 -20.88 10.52
CA LYS A 155 -7.76 -20.92 11.93
C LYS A 155 -7.31 -22.18 12.66
N THR A 156 -6.90 -23.19 11.91
CA THR A 156 -6.45 -24.46 12.43
C THR A 156 -4.99 -24.68 12.07
N ALA A 157 -4.17 -25.13 13.01
CA ALA A 157 -2.78 -25.46 12.74
C ALA A 157 -2.26 -26.62 13.59
N THR A 158 -1.36 -27.42 13.02
CA THR A 158 -0.47 -28.30 13.78
C THR A 158 0.91 -27.66 13.86
N ILE A 159 1.48 -27.62 15.06
CA ILE A 159 2.73 -26.95 15.36
C ILE A 159 3.65 -27.93 16.05
N THR A 160 4.88 -28.03 15.54
CA THR A 160 5.93 -28.88 16.12
C THR A 160 7.21 -28.06 16.30
N ASN A 161 8.15 -28.57 17.08
CA ASN A 161 9.46 -27.92 17.25
C ASN A 161 10.61 -28.91 16.99
N THR A 162 11.54 -28.54 16.11
CA THR A 162 12.69 -29.38 15.72
C THR A 162 13.72 -29.53 16.84
N ALA A 163 13.92 -28.50 17.65
CA ALA A 163 14.85 -28.50 18.79
C ALA A 163 14.23 -29.15 20.06
N GLN A 164 12.89 -29.19 20.14
CA GLN A 164 12.13 -29.78 21.25
C GLN A 164 11.09 -30.78 20.72
N PRO A 165 11.51 -32.01 20.33
CA PRO A 165 10.62 -32.98 19.68
C PRO A 165 9.45 -33.48 20.51
N LYS A 166 9.45 -33.19 21.82
CA LYS A 166 8.33 -33.52 22.72
C LYS A 166 7.19 -32.51 22.64
N PHE A 167 7.44 -31.30 22.13
CA PHE A 167 6.42 -30.27 21.99
C PHE A 167 5.61 -30.51 20.72
N MET A 168 4.30 -30.54 20.87
CA MET A 168 3.34 -30.50 19.77
C MET A 168 2.11 -29.71 20.19
N ALA A 169 1.56 -28.91 19.29
CA ALA A 169 0.27 -28.25 19.50
C ALA A 169 -0.65 -28.47 18.31
N VAL A 170 -1.91 -28.74 18.59
CA VAL A 170 -3.00 -28.71 17.62
C VAL A 170 -3.94 -27.61 18.10
N VAL A 171 -4.06 -26.55 17.30
CA VAL A 171 -4.89 -25.39 17.60
C VAL A 171 -6.02 -25.30 16.58
N SER A 172 -7.21 -24.91 17.04
CA SER A 172 -8.36 -24.63 16.18
C SER A 172 -9.05 -23.33 16.61
N ASN A 173 -9.62 -22.60 15.65
CA ASN A 173 -10.27 -21.31 15.87
C ASN A 173 -9.33 -20.28 16.52
N PHE A 174 -8.14 -20.08 15.93
CA PHE A 174 -7.21 -19.02 16.34
C PHE A 174 -6.89 -18.08 15.19
N GLU A 175 -6.81 -16.79 15.48
CA GLU A 175 -6.44 -15.75 14.54
C GLU A 175 -4.95 -15.44 14.64
N ARG A 176 -4.41 -15.42 15.86
CA ARG A 176 -3.05 -14.95 16.13
C ARG A 176 -2.20 -15.90 16.96
N PHE A 177 -0.90 -15.74 16.82
CA PHE A 177 0.07 -16.38 17.70
C PHE A 177 1.19 -15.43 18.12
N GLY A 178 1.78 -15.70 19.28
CA GLY A 178 2.95 -14.99 19.80
C GLY A 178 4.07 -15.95 20.19
N TYR A 179 5.27 -15.42 20.42
CA TYR A 179 6.45 -16.19 20.83
C TYR A 179 6.96 -15.77 22.21
N GLY A 180 7.20 -16.75 23.08
CA GLY A 180 7.81 -16.51 24.39
C GLY A 180 9.16 -15.79 24.26
N GLY A 181 9.31 -14.68 24.98
CA GLY A 181 10.48 -13.81 24.90
C GLY A 181 10.28 -12.54 24.08
N ASP A 182 9.17 -12.42 23.35
CA ASP A 182 8.76 -11.18 22.67
C ASP A 182 7.26 -10.93 22.85
N TRP A 183 6.90 -10.65 24.10
CA TRP A 183 5.53 -10.58 24.62
C TRP A 183 4.69 -9.41 24.07
N ASN A 184 5.26 -8.57 23.21
CA ASN A 184 4.61 -7.39 22.65
C ASN A 184 4.24 -7.56 21.18
N VAL A 185 4.58 -8.69 20.56
CA VAL A 185 4.37 -8.92 19.12
C VAL A 185 3.55 -10.19 18.91
N THR A 186 2.49 -10.07 18.13
CA THR A 186 1.69 -11.18 17.63
C THR A 186 1.71 -11.21 16.10
N TYR A 187 1.45 -12.38 15.55
CA TYR A 187 1.45 -12.66 14.12
C TYR A 187 0.12 -13.30 13.74
N GLU A 188 -0.37 -12.98 12.54
CA GLU A 188 -1.57 -13.60 11.98
C GLU A 188 -1.27 -15.05 11.57
N LEU A 189 -2.02 -16.02 12.08
CA LEU A 189 -1.83 -17.43 11.76
C LEU A 189 -2.04 -17.71 10.26
N SER A 190 -3.00 -17.01 9.66
CA SER A 190 -3.32 -17.09 8.24
C SER A 190 -2.18 -16.69 7.30
N SER A 191 -1.23 -15.88 7.77
CA SER A 191 -0.05 -15.47 6.99
C SER A 191 0.92 -16.62 6.70
N LEU A 192 0.79 -17.73 7.43
CA LEU A 192 1.65 -18.90 7.29
C LEU A 192 1.03 -20.01 6.40
N ILE A 193 -0.14 -19.76 5.79
CA ILE A 193 -0.74 -20.74 4.88
C ILE A 193 0.09 -20.82 3.60
N LYS A 194 0.44 -22.05 3.21
CA LYS A 194 1.18 -22.31 1.99
C LYS A 194 0.25 -22.16 0.77
N PRO A 195 0.62 -21.39 -0.27
CA PRO A 195 -0.17 -21.31 -1.50
C PRO A 195 -0.42 -22.70 -2.14
N SER A 196 0.53 -23.63 -2.03
CA SER A 196 0.35 -25.02 -2.47
C SER A 196 -0.78 -25.76 -1.76
N ASP A 197 -1.00 -25.47 -0.48
CA ASP A 197 -2.06 -26.08 0.31
C ASP A 197 -3.42 -25.47 -0.07
N MET A 198 -3.47 -24.17 -0.37
CA MET A 198 -4.66 -23.53 -0.93
C MET A 198 -5.10 -24.21 -2.23
N ALA A 199 -4.17 -24.48 -3.13
CA ALA A 199 -4.46 -25.21 -4.36
C ALA A 199 -4.89 -26.67 -4.09
N THR A 200 -4.07 -27.44 -3.37
CA THR A 200 -4.25 -28.90 -3.27
C THR A 200 -5.32 -29.32 -2.28
N LYS A 201 -5.45 -28.64 -1.14
CA LYS A 201 -6.48 -28.94 -0.12
C LYS A 201 -7.77 -28.15 -0.40
N GLY A 202 -7.66 -26.97 -1.02
CA GLY A 202 -8.80 -26.09 -1.30
C GLY A 202 -9.55 -26.38 -2.60
N LEU A 203 -8.88 -26.85 -3.66
CA LEU A 203 -9.51 -27.03 -4.98
C LEU A 203 -9.66 -28.49 -5.41
N VAL A 204 -8.92 -29.45 -4.84
CA VAL A 204 -9.10 -30.86 -5.21
C VAL A 204 -10.38 -31.39 -4.56
N ALA A 205 -11.29 -31.96 -5.37
CA ALA A 205 -12.56 -32.48 -4.88
C ALA A 205 -12.37 -33.71 -3.97
N ALA A 206 -11.67 -34.73 -4.49
CA ALA A 206 -11.18 -35.88 -3.75
C ALA A 206 -10.17 -36.65 -4.60
N ASP A 207 -9.36 -37.51 -3.97
CA ASP A 207 -8.41 -38.39 -4.68
C ASP A 207 -9.08 -39.29 -5.74
N ALA A 208 -10.34 -39.67 -5.53
CA ALA A 208 -11.08 -40.51 -6.46
C ALA A 208 -11.66 -39.73 -7.66
N ASN A 209 -11.78 -38.41 -7.56
CA ASN A 209 -12.43 -37.57 -8.58
C ASN A 209 -11.44 -37.04 -9.63
N ARG A 210 -10.72 -37.98 -10.27
CA ARG A 210 -9.72 -37.68 -11.31
C ARG A 210 -9.65 -38.80 -12.35
N TRP A 211 -9.19 -38.48 -13.56
CA TRP A 211 -9.14 -39.44 -14.67
C TRP A 211 -8.07 -40.54 -14.55
N ASN A 212 -7.11 -40.38 -13.65
CA ASN A 212 -6.05 -41.33 -13.33
C ASN A 212 -6.23 -41.97 -11.92
N ALA A 213 -7.46 -42.05 -11.40
CA ALA A 213 -7.73 -42.47 -10.01
C ALA A 213 -7.21 -43.87 -9.65
N ALA A 214 -6.97 -44.74 -10.64
CA ALA A 214 -6.35 -46.06 -10.43
C ALA A 214 -4.83 -46.01 -10.17
N GLY A 215 -4.17 -44.91 -10.53
CA GLY A 215 -2.74 -44.67 -10.32
C GLY A 215 -2.48 -43.74 -9.13
N ALA A 216 -1.19 -43.56 -8.82
CA ALA A 216 -0.77 -42.58 -7.82
C ALA A 216 -1.10 -41.15 -8.28
N LEU A 217 -1.29 -40.22 -7.34
CA LEU A 217 -1.33 -38.79 -7.61
C LEU A 217 -0.12 -38.37 -8.45
N GLY A 218 -0.31 -37.38 -9.33
CA GLY A 218 0.76 -36.90 -10.21
C GLY A 218 1.05 -37.78 -11.43
N THR A 219 0.26 -38.82 -11.68
CA THR A 219 0.47 -39.70 -12.85
C THR A 219 -0.14 -39.11 -14.11
N ALA A 220 0.64 -38.96 -15.18
CA ALA A 220 0.16 -38.47 -16.47
C ALA A 220 -0.97 -39.35 -17.06
N VAL A 221 -1.90 -38.73 -17.80
CA VAL A 221 -3.06 -39.43 -18.39
C VAL A 221 -3.51 -38.78 -19.71
N GLU A 222 -3.94 -39.61 -20.67
CA GLU A 222 -4.66 -39.17 -21.87
C GLU A 222 -6.17 -39.24 -21.60
N VAL A 223 -6.86 -38.12 -21.80
CA VAL A 223 -8.31 -37.99 -21.62
C VAL A 223 -8.97 -37.75 -22.98
N SER A 224 -9.90 -38.63 -23.35
CA SER A 224 -10.68 -38.46 -24.58
C SER A 224 -11.77 -37.40 -24.40
N TYR A 225 -12.07 -36.62 -25.44
CA TYR A 225 -13.17 -35.66 -25.42
C TYR A 225 -14.01 -35.68 -26.70
N SER A 226 -15.29 -35.34 -26.59
CA SER A 226 -16.20 -35.22 -27.74
C SER A 226 -17.12 -34.01 -27.63
N PHE A 227 -17.67 -33.58 -28.77
CA PHE A 227 -18.71 -32.57 -28.83
C PHE A 227 -20.05 -33.23 -29.10
N VAL A 228 -21.03 -32.96 -28.24
CA VAL A 228 -22.34 -33.60 -28.30
C VAL A 228 -23.02 -33.28 -29.63
N THR A 229 -23.44 -34.33 -30.36
CA THR A 229 -24.05 -34.20 -31.70
C THR A 229 -25.57 -34.34 -31.67
N LYS A 230 -26.14 -34.83 -30.55
CA LYS A 230 -27.57 -35.07 -30.38
C LYS A 230 -28.01 -34.74 -28.95
N ALA A 231 -29.17 -34.10 -28.81
CA ALA A 231 -29.77 -33.82 -27.52
C ALA A 231 -29.99 -35.10 -26.68
N PRO A 232 -29.66 -35.11 -25.37
CA PRO A 232 -30.06 -36.17 -24.47
C PRO A 232 -31.59 -36.24 -24.33
N ALA A 233 -32.10 -37.42 -23.96
CA ALA A 233 -33.55 -37.65 -23.86
C ALA A 233 -34.22 -36.88 -22.70
N SER A 234 -33.45 -36.55 -21.66
CA SER A 234 -33.90 -35.85 -20.46
C SER A 234 -32.72 -35.22 -19.74
N GLY A 235 -32.98 -34.30 -18.80
CA GLY A 235 -31.94 -33.63 -18.01
C GLY A 235 -31.32 -32.42 -18.72
N VAL A 236 -30.19 -31.96 -18.19
CA VAL A 236 -29.40 -30.88 -18.80
C VAL A 236 -29.00 -31.30 -20.21
N GLY A 237 -29.13 -30.40 -21.17
CA GLY A 237 -28.93 -30.71 -22.58
C GLY A 237 -30.19 -31.00 -23.39
N ALA A 238 -31.32 -31.39 -22.77
CA ALA A 238 -32.50 -31.84 -23.52
C ALA A 238 -33.30 -30.68 -24.15
N SER A 239 -33.34 -29.52 -23.47
CA SER A 239 -34.07 -28.34 -23.93
C SER A 239 -33.17 -27.38 -24.70
N GLY A 240 -33.63 -26.89 -25.85
CA GLY A 240 -32.90 -25.88 -26.63
C GLY A 240 -31.53 -26.33 -27.16
N PHE A 241 -31.25 -27.63 -27.21
CA PHE A 241 -29.96 -28.16 -27.66
C PHE A 241 -29.50 -27.58 -29.00
N ARG A 242 -28.21 -27.24 -29.06
CA ARG A 242 -27.49 -27.05 -30.32
C ARG A 242 -26.07 -27.61 -30.21
N THR A 243 -25.48 -27.92 -31.36
CA THR A 243 -24.06 -28.27 -31.41
C THR A 243 -23.20 -27.04 -31.20
N PHE A 244 -22.03 -27.23 -30.58
CA PHE A 244 -20.98 -26.21 -30.56
C PHE A 244 -20.57 -25.80 -31.98
N SER A 245 -20.49 -24.49 -32.21
CA SER A 245 -19.96 -23.86 -33.41
C SER A 245 -18.44 -24.05 -33.52
N ALA A 246 -17.86 -23.74 -34.69
CA ALA A 246 -16.43 -23.91 -34.91
C ALA A 246 -15.57 -23.06 -33.94
N SER A 247 -15.99 -21.82 -33.63
CA SER A 247 -15.28 -20.93 -32.69
C SER A 247 -15.40 -21.41 -31.25
N GLU A 248 -16.57 -21.90 -30.83
CA GLU A 248 -16.76 -22.46 -29.48
C GLU A 248 -15.92 -23.73 -29.29
N ARG A 249 -15.85 -24.60 -30.32
CA ARG A 249 -14.95 -25.76 -30.31
C ARG A 249 -13.48 -25.36 -30.20
N ALA A 250 -13.08 -24.28 -30.89
CA ALA A 250 -11.72 -23.77 -30.81
C ALA A 250 -11.39 -23.23 -29.41
N ALA A 251 -12.34 -22.57 -28.74
CA ALA A 251 -12.18 -22.12 -27.35
C ALA A 251 -11.98 -23.30 -26.39
N VAL A 252 -12.80 -24.35 -26.49
CA VAL A 252 -12.62 -25.60 -25.70
C VAL A 252 -11.22 -26.17 -25.90
N LYS A 253 -10.78 -26.30 -27.16
CA LYS A 253 -9.44 -26.84 -27.47
C LYS A 253 -8.32 -25.99 -26.88
N ALA A 254 -8.41 -24.67 -26.99
CA ALA A 254 -7.41 -23.76 -26.43
C ALA A 254 -7.29 -23.91 -24.90
N ILE A 255 -8.41 -24.08 -24.20
CA ILE A 255 -8.43 -24.29 -22.75
C ILE A 255 -7.78 -25.64 -22.37
N LEU A 256 -8.14 -26.71 -23.08
CA LEU A 256 -7.56 -28.04 -22.88
C LEU A 256 -6.06 -28.06 -23.19
N ASP A 257 -5.65 -27.41 -24.28
CA ASP A 257 -4.24 -27.30 -24.67
C ASP A 257 -3.43 -26.52 -23.62
N ALA A 258 -3.99 -25.44 -23.05
CA ALA A 258 -3.35 -24.69 -21.97
C ALA A 258 -3.14 -25.55 -20.72
N ALA A 259 -4.13 -26.36 -20.31
CA ALA A 259 -3.97 -27.30 -19.21
C ALA A 259 -2.92 -28.38 -19.52
N ALA A 260 -2.94 -28.94 -20.73
CA ALA A 260 -1.99 -29.97 -21.16
C ALA A 260 -0.55 -29.46 -21.29
N ALA A 261 -0.35 -28.16 -21.53
CA ALA A 261 0.97 -27.55 -21.63
C ALA A 261 1.72 -27.55 -20.28
N ALA A 262 1.02 -27.31 -19.18
CA ALA A 262 1.62 -27.20 -17.84
C ALA A 262 1.52 -28.48 -16.99
N THR A 263 0.77 -29.49 -17.45
CA THR A 263 0.44 -30.68 -16.65
C THR A 263 0.67 -31.98 -17.43
N GLY A 264 0.62 -33.12 -16.73
CA GLY A 264 0.65 -34.46 -17.31
C GLY A 264 -0.63 -34.86 -18.05
N LEU A 265 -1.59 -33.95 -18.23
CA LEU A 265 -2.75 -34.17 -19.09
C LEU A 265 -2.35 -34.18 -20.57
N SER A 266 -3.09 -34.96 -21.35
CA SER A 266 -3.13 -34.92 -22.80
C SER A 266 -4.55 -35.21 -23.26
N PHE A 267 -4.97 -34.62 -24.38
CA PHE A 267 -6.37 -34.68 -24.81
C PHE A 267 -6.50 -35.24 -26.23
N LYS A 268 -7.50 -36.10 -26.42
CA LYS A 268 -7.77 -36.72 -27.71
C LYS A 268 -9.23 -36.57 -28.11
N GLU A 269 -9.48 -35.82 -29.17
CA GLU A 269 -10.83 -35.71 -29.74
C GLU A 269 -11.27 -37.05 -30.31
N VAL A 270 -12.48 -37.46 -29.95
CA VAL A 270 -13.17 -38.62 -30.52
C VAL A 270 -14.52 -38.20 -31.10
N ALA A 271 -14.98 -38.89 -32.13
CA ALA A 271 -16.31 -38.66 -32.68
C ALA A 271 -17.38 -39.22 -31.72
N GLU A 272 -18.51 -38.51 -31.62
CA GLU A 272 -19.67 -38.96 -30.84
C GLU A 272 -20.71 -39.61 -31.77
N ASP A 273 -20.98 -40.91 -31.56
CA ASP A 273 -21.87 -41.72 -32.42
C ASP A 273 -22.95 -42.52 -31.65
N GLY A 274 -23.51 -41.95 -30.59
CA GLY A 274 -24.63 -42.54 -29.86
C GLY A 274 -24.32 -43.82 -29.06
N SER A 275 -23.11 -44.37 -29.19
CA SER A 275 -22.57 -45.44 -28.34
C SER A 275 -21.11 -45.25 -27.94
N ALA A 276 -20.32 -44.51 -28.73
CA ALA A 276 -19.02 -44.01 -28.34
C ALA A 276 -19.10 -42.51 -28.02
N VAL A 277 -18.60 -42.14 -26.84
CA VAL A 277 -18.47 -40.75 -26.36
C VAL A 277 -17.07 -40.55 -25.79
N GLY A 278 -16.61 -39.30 -25.73
CA GLY A 278 -15.41 -38.95 -24.97
C GLY A 278 -15.66 -39.06 -23.46
N GLN A 279 -14.58 -39.11 -22.68
CA GLN A 279 -14.65 -38.96 -21.23
C GLN A 279 -15.11 -37.55 -20.84
N LEU A 280 -14.66 -36.54 -21.59
CA LEU A 280 -15.20 -35.18 -21.49
C LEU A 280 -16.20 -34.97 -22.63
N ARG A 281 -17.39 -34.44 -22.33
CA ARG A 281 -18.43 -34.21 -23.34
C ARG A 281 -18.91 -32.77 -23.28
N PHE A 282 -18.80 -32.06 -24.39
CA PHE A 282 -19.13 -30.64 -24.47
C PHE A 282 -20.45 -30.42 -25.20
N GLY A 283 -21.45 -29.89 -24.49
CA GLY A 283 -22.80 -29.68 -24.98
C GLY A 283 -23.33 -28.26 -24.75
N ALA A 284 -24.16 -27.75 -25.67
CA ALA A 284 -24.82 -26.45 -25.54
C ALA A 284 -26.33 -26.64 -25.50
N SER A 285 -26.99 -26.01 -24.53
CA SER A 285 -28.44 -26.11 -24.36
C SER A 285 -28.98 -24.92 -23.59
N GLN A 286 -30.26 -24.63 -23.72
CA GLN A 286 -30.88 -23.57 -22.94
C GLN A 286 -30.93 -23.98 -21.47
N GLN A 287 -30.40 -23.13 -20.60
CA GLN A 287 -30.44 -23.33 -19.15
C GLN A 287 -31.21 -22.19 -18.49
N VAL A 288 -31.96 -22.51 -17.42
CA VAL A 288 -32.83 -21.54 -16.73
C VAL A 288 -32.27 -21.15 -15.35
N ALA A 289 -31.42 -21.99 -14.78
CA ALA A 289 -30.94 -21.85 -13.40
C ALA A 289 -29.41 -21.66 -13.29
N THR A 290 -28.66 -21.90 -14.36
CA THR A 290 -27.19 -21.80 -14.34
C THR A 290 -26.67 -21.32 -15.70
N LYS A 291 -25.45 -20.76 -15.70
CA LYS A 291 -24.69 -20.38 -16.90
C LYS A 291 -23.89 -21.55 -17.47
N GLY A 292 -23.55 -22.52 -16.63
CA GLY A 292 -22.77 -23.69 -16.97
C GLY A 292 -23.00 -24.83 -15.96
N LEU A 293 -22.61 -26.05 -16.35
CA LEU A 293 -22.56 -27.19 -15.45
C LEU A 293 -21.47 -28.16 -15.91
N GLY A 294 -20.48 -28.39 -15.06
CA GLY A 294 -19.43 -29.38 -15.18
C GLY A 294 -19.60 -30.48 -14.15
N THR A 295 -19.49 -31.74 -14.58
CA THR A 295 -19.56 -32.89 -13.67
C THR A 295 -18.18 -33.46 -13.40
N LEU A 296 -17.84 -33.60 -12.11
CA LEU A 296 -16.56 -34.18 -11.66
C LEU A 296 -16.31 -35.59 -12.26
N PRO A 297 -15.03 -35.97 -12.48
CA PRO A 297 -14.68 -37.34 -12.84
C PRO A 297 -15.19 -38.33 -11.79
N GLY A 298 -15.75 -39.46 -12.25
CA GLY A 298 -16.28 -40.51 -11.38
C GLY A 298 -17.60 -40.17 -10.66
N VAL A 299 -18.21 -39.00 -10.91
CA VAL A 299 -19.51 -38.58 -10.35
C VAL A 299 -20.57 -38.56 -11.44
N GLY A 300 -21.82 -38.92 -11.10
CA GLY A 300 -22.95 -38.80 -12.04
C GLY A 300 -23.09 -39.95 -13.06
N GLY A 301 -22.25 -40.99 -12.97
CA GLY A 301 -22.32 -42.14 -13.86
C GLY A 301 -21.95 -41.76 -15.30
N ASP A 302 -22.89 -41.91 -16.23
CA ASP A 302 -22.68 -41.58 -17.65
C ASP A 302 -22.48 -40.07 -17.90
N SER A 303 -22.79 -39.21 -16.94
CA SER A 303 -22.55 -37.76 -17.03
C SER A 303 -21.20 -37.33 -16.46
N ALA A 304 -20.36 -38.24 -15.94
CA ALA A 304 -19.03 -37.90 -15.45
C ALA A 304 -18.21 -37.23 -16.56
N GLY A 305 -17.69 -36.02 -16.32
CA GLY A 305 -16.96 -35.25 -17.32
C GLY A 305 -17.82 -34.48 -18.34
N ASP A 306 -19.15 -34.55 -18.25
CA ASP A 306 -20.03 -33.70 -19.06
C ASP A 306 -19.85 -32.22 -18.66
N VAL A 307 -19.76 -31.36 -19.67
CA VAL A 307 -19.70 -29.90 -19.58
C VAL A 307 -20.82 -29.34 -20.45
N TRP A 308 -21.81 -28.71 -19.81
CA TRP A 308 -22.97 -28.11 -20.46
C TRP A 308 -22.98 -26.59 -20.27
N ILE A 309 -22.93 -25.83 -21.35
CA ILE A 309 -22.94 -24.35 -21.29
C ILE A 309 -24.27 -23.82 -21.84
N ASP A 310 -24.79 -22.79 -21.17
CA ASP A 310 -25.98 -22.07 -21.59
C ASP A 310 -25.77 -21.32 -22.92
N ILE A 311 -26.83 -21.21 -23.73
CA ILE A 311 -26.73 -20.65 -25.09
C ILE A 311 -26.35 -19.17 -25.07
N GLU A 312 -26.90 -18.41 -24.13
CA GLU A 312 -26.64 -16.98 -23.96
C GLU A 312 -25.22 -16.75 -23.42
N THR A 313 -24.76 -17.63 -22.53
CA THR A 313 -23.38 -17.59 -22.00
C THR A 313 -22.35 -17.77 -23.12
N LEU A 314 -22.62 -18.63 -24.11
CA LEU A 314 -21.76 -18.84 -25.28
C LEU A 314 -21.65 -17.63 -26.25
N LEU A 315 -22.37 -16.53 -26.01
CA LEU A 315 -22.24 -15.32 -26.83
C LEU A 315 -20.95 -14.53 -26.52
N LEU A 316 -20.32 -14.76 -25.37
CA LEU A 316 -19.18 -14.00 -24.84
C LEU A 316 -17.95 -14.89 -24.64
N MET A 317 -17.44 -15.47 -25.74
CA MET A 317 -16.42 -16.54 -25.72
C MET A 317 -14.98 -16.08 -26.00
N GLN A 318 -14.67 -14.79 -25.96
CA GLN A 318 -13.27 -14.34 -26.04
C GLN A 318 -12.61 -14.43 -24.65
N PRO A 319 -11.29 -14.69 -24.56
CA PRO A 319 -10.56 -14.61 -23.29
C PRO A 319 -10.79 -13.27 -22.59
N GLY A 320 -11.07 -13.30 -21.28
CA GLY A 320 -11.43 -12.09 -20.51
C GLY A 320 -12.91 -11.71 -20.58
N GLN A 321 -13.76 -12.58 -21.12
CA GLN A 321 -15.21 -12.41 -21.12
C GLN A 321 -15.90 -13.49 -20.28
N GLU A 322 -17.11 -13.17 -19.82
CA GLU A 322 -17.90 -14.04 -18.93
C GLU A 322 -18.08 -15.47 -19.46
N GLY A 323 -18.47 -15.62 -20.74
CA GLY A 323 -18.73 -16.94 -21.31
C GLY A 323 -17.49 -17.83 -21.36
N TYR A 324 -16.33 -17.24 -21.67
CA TYR A 324 -15.05 -17.93 -21.63
C TYR A 324 -14.69 -18.36 -20.20
N ALA A 325 -14.88 -17.48 -19.21
CA ALA A 325 -14.61 -17.76 -17.81
C ALA A 325 -15.51 -18.89 -17.27
N VAL A 326 -16.81 -18.89 -17.61
CA VAL A 326 -17.72 -20.00 -17.26
C VAL A 326 -17.26 -21.30 -17.90
N LEU A 327 -16.92 -21.32 -19.19
CA LEU A 327 -16.41 -22.53 -19.83
C LEU A 327 -15.15 -23.06 -19.14
N LEU A 328 -14.23 -22.17 -18.78
CA LEU A 328 -12.99 -22.51 -18.07
C LEU A 328 -13.28 -23.13 -16.70
N HIS A 329 -14.20 -22.54 -15.94
CA HIS A 329 -14.70 -23.03 -14.66
C HIS A 329 -15.29 -24.45 -14.76
N GLU A 330 -16.22 -24.67 -15.71
CA GLU A 330 -16.86 -25.98 -15.85
C GLU A 330 -15.89 -27.07 -16.33
N ILE A 331 -14.88 -26.69 -17.13
CA ILE A 331 -13.78 -27.60 -17.47
C ILE A 331 -12.96 -27.94 -16.21
N GLY A 332 -12.74 -26.98 -15.31
CA GLY A 332 -12.09 -27.21 -14.01
C GLY A 332 -12.80 -28.33 -13.23
N HIS A 333 -14.13 -28.27 -13.12
CA HIS A 333 -14.93 -29.37 -12.56
C HIS A 333 -14.73 -30.69 -13.30
N ALA A 334 -14.83 -30.69 -14.63
CA ALA A 334 -14.66 -31.91 -15.42
C ALA A 334 -13.23 -32.49 -15.36
N LEU A 335 -12.26 -31.72 -14.87
CA LEU A 335 -10.89 -32.15 -14.58
C LEU A 335 -10.65 -32.50 -13.10
N GLY A 336 -11.64 -32.34 -12.21
CA GLY A 336 -11.57 -32.78 -10.80
C GLY A 336 -11.43 -31.67 -9.77
N LEU A 337 -11.58 -30.40 -10.17
CA LEU A 337 -11.55 -29.26 -9.26
C LEU A 337 -12.94 -28.98 -8.65
N ARG A 338 -12.97 -28.45 -7.43
CA ARG A 338 -14.18 -28.02 -6.70
C ARG A 338 -14.15 -26.53 -6.39
N HIS A 339 -15.29 -26.00 -5.95
CA HIS A 339 -15.34 -24.65 -5.39
C HIS A 339 -14.43 -24.53 -4.14
N PRO A 340 -13.77 -23.37 -3.93
CA PRO A 340 -12.94 -23.12 -2.75
C PRO A 340 -13.72 -23.10 -1.44
N ARG A 341 -15.01 -22.74 -1.51
CA ARG A 341 -15.92 -22.51 -0.37
C ARG A 341 -17.28 -23.16 -0.62
N ASN A 342 -18.11 -23.25 0.43
CA ASN A 342 -19.48 -23.74 0.35
C ASN A 342 -20.42 -22.64 -0.16
N VAL A 343 -20.43 -22.46 -1.48
CA VAL A 343 -21.20 -21.38 -2.15
C VAL A 343 -22.50 -21.89 -2.77
N GLU A 344 -22.60 -23.20 -3.02
CA GLU A 344 -23.81 -23.83 -3.54
C GLU A 344 -24.45 -24.81 -2.55
N ALA A 345 -25.75 -25.08 -2.74
CA ALA A 345 -26.52 -25.96 -1.85
C ALA A 345 -26.03 -27.42 -1.81
N GLY A 346 -25.16 -27.83 -2.75
CA GLY A 346 -24.51 -29.14 -2.78
C GLY A 346 -23.14 -29.18 -2.11
N ASP A 347 -22.55 -28.02 -1.81
CA ASP A 347 -21.24 -27.94 -1.19
C ASP A 347 -21.34 -28.24 0.32
N ASN A 348 -20.48 -29.14 0.81
CA ASN A 348 -20.43 -29.50 2.23
C ASN A 348 -18.99 -29.81 2.67
N TYR A 349 -18.09 -28.87 2.40
CA TYR A 349 -16.68 -28.96 2.74
C TYR A 349 -16.46 -28.62 4.21
N ALA A 350 -15.76 -29.51 4.93
CA ALA A 350 -15.43 -29.33 6.35
C ALA A 350 -14.40 -28.22 6.57
N SER A 351 -13.48 -28.02 5.62
CA SER A 351 -12.53 -26.91 5.60
C SER A 351 -12.67 -26.15 4.28
N GLN A 352 -12.66 -24.83 4.36
CA GLN A 352 -12.90 -23.90 3.27
C GLN A 352 -11.74 -22.93 3.16
N MET A 353 -11.44 -22.49 1.95
CA MET A 353 -10.42 -21.46 1.72
C MET A 353 -10.84 -20.13 2.37
N LEU A 354 -9.87 -19.37 2.89
CA LEU A 354 -10.08 -17.99 3.32
C LEU A 354 -10.71 -17.13 2.23
N ALA A 355 -11.59 -16.21 2.63
CA ALA A 355 -12.30 -15.35 1.67
C ALA A 355 -11.34 -14.45 0.88
N ALA A 356 -10.22 -14.05 1.48
CA ALA A 356 -9.18 -13.28 0.82
C ALA A 356 -8.47 -14.04 -0.32
N ASN A 357 -8.52 -15.38 -0.30
CA ASN A 357 -7.90 -16.24 -1.31
C ASN A 357 -8.93 -16.86 -2.28
N ASP A 358 -10.22 -16.84 -1.93
CA ASP A 358 -11.32 -17.21 -2.82
C ASP A 358 -11.67 -16.04 -3.76
N VAL A 359 -10.79 -15.82 -4.74
CA VAL A 359 -10.91 -14.76 -5.76
C VAL A 359 -10.58 -15.30 -7.15
N THR A 360 -11.28 -14.80 -8.17
CA THR A 360 -11.15 -15.29 -9.56
C THR A 360 -9.78 -15.07 -10.19
N GLY A 361 -8.97 -14.15 -9.64
CA GLY A 361 -7.58 -13.96 -10.07
C GLY A 361 -6.64 -15.12 -9.70
N LEU A 362 -6.94 -15.85 -8.62
CA LEU A 362 -6.15 -16.99 -8.13
C LEU A 362 -6.68 -18.34 -8.63
N THR A 363 -8.02 -18.47 -8.72
CA THR A 363 -8.68 -19.68 -9.19
C THR A 363 -9.96 -19.37 -9.94
N VAL A 364 -10.12 -19.98 -11.11
CA VAL A 364 -11.36 -19.88 -11.90
C VAL A 364 -12.54 -20.56 -11.22
N MET A 365 -12.28 -21.39 -10.20
CA MET A 365 -13.31 -22.07 -9.41
C MET A 365 -13.98 -21.13 -8.39
N SER A 366 -13.46 -19.91 -8.21
CA SER A 366 -14.09 -18.91 -7.36
C SER A 366 -15.38 -18.38 -7.97
N GLN A 367 -16.39 -18.15 -7.13
CA GLN A 367 -17.61 -17.43 -7.50
C GLN A 367 -17.57 -15.95 -7.09
N THR A 368 -16.46 -15.49 -6.49
CA THR A 368 -16.28 -14.11 -6.08
C THR A 368 -15.99 -13.24 -7.29
N VAL A 369 -16.93 -12.36 -7.64
CA VAL A 369 -16.76 -11.42 -8.76
C VAL A 369 -15.59 -10.47 -8.48
N SER A 370 -14.74 -10.28 -9.48
CA SER A 370 -13.65 -9.32 -9.39
C SER A 370 -14.19 -7.91 -9.09
N PRO A 371 -13.61 -7.15 -8.14
CA PRO A 371 -14.07 -5.80 -7.80
C PRO A 371 -14.06 -4.81 -8.99
N ASP A 372 -13.16 -5.04 -9.95
CA ASP A 372 -12.98 -4.24 -11.16
C ASP A 372 -13.77 -4.76 -12.38
N GLY A 373 -14.54 -5.85 -12.19
CA GLY A 373 -15.38 -6.46 -13.21
C GLY A 373 -14.62 -7.24 -14.29
N LEU A 374 -13.32 -7.49 -14.12
CA LEU A 374 -12.56 -8.33 -15.05
C LEU A 374 -12.93 -9.82 -14.91
N TYR A 375 -12.84 -10.54 -16.04
CA TYR A 375 -13.04 -11.99 -16.08
C TYR A 375 -11.72 -12.72 -16.36
N PRO A 376 -11.59 -13.98 -15.93
CA PRO A 376 -10.49 -14.85 -16.31
C PRO A 376 -10.32 -15.03 -17.82
N ALA A 377 -9.08 -14.93 -18.28
CA ALA A 377 -8.63 -15.25 -19.63
C ALA A 377 -7.79 -16.54 -19.70
N SER A 378 -7.30 -17.02 -18.56
CA SER A 378 -6.50 -18.25 -18.43
C SER A 378 -6.77 -18.93 -17.08
N TRP A 379 -6.22 -20.14 -16.91
CA TRP A 379 -6.13 -20.79 -15.60
C TRP A 379 -5.40 -19.87 -14.61
N GLY A 380 -5.87 -19.84 -13.37
CA GLY A 380 -5.20 -19.16 -12.26
C GLY A 380 -4.09 -20.00 -11.66
N ALA A 381 -3.27 -19.38 -10.81
CA ALA A 381 -2.14 -20.04 -10.15
C ALA A 381 -2.55 -21.30 -9.37
N TYR A 382 -3.67 -21.25 -8.64
CA TYR A 382 -4.11 -22.40 -7.84
C TYR A 382 -4.72 -23.51 -8.70
N ASP A 383 -5.34 -23.17 -9.83
CA ASP A 383 -5.90 -24.16 -10.75
C ASP A 383 -4.79 -25.02 -11.35
N ILE A 384 -3.73 -24.39 -11.86
CA ILE A 384 -2.58 -25.11 -12.43
C ILE A 384 -1.88 -25.95 -11.36
N ALA A 385 -1.66 -25.41 -10.16
CA ALA A 385 -1.04 -26.17 -9.07
C ALA A 385 -1.89 -27.41 -8.67
N ALA A 386 -3.20 -27.28 -8.58
CA ALA A 386 -4.11 -28.39 -8.29
C ALA A 386 -4.11 -29.45 -9.41
N LEU A 387 -4.13 -29.02 -10.68
CA LEU A 387 -4.06 -29.93 -11.81
C LEU A 387 -2.70 -30.63 -11.92
N ARG A 388 -1.59 -29.94 -11.62
CA ARG A 388 -0.24 -30.54 -11.51
C ARG A 388 -0.17 -31.59 -10.41
N TYR A 389 -0.81 -31.33 -9.26
CA TYR A 389 -0.92 -32.31 -8.18
C TYR A 389 -1.70 -33.56 -8.59
N LEU A 390 -2.84 -33.38 -9.29
CA LEU A 390 -3.67 -34.50 -9.74
C LEU A 390 -2.99 -35.34 -10.84
N TYR A 391 -2.38 -34.69 -11.83
CA TYR A 391 -2.00 -35.32 -13.11
C TYR A 391 -0.51 -35.28 -13.43
N GLY A 392 0.30 -34.62 -12.60
CA GLY A 392 1.73 -34.43 -12.78
C GLY A 392 2.05 -33.09 -13.44
N ALA A 393 3.27 -32.61 -13.26
CA ALA A 393 3.73 -31.34 -13.84
C ALA A 393 4.48 -31.56 -15.16
N LYS A 394 4.27 -30.64 -16.11
CA LYS A 394 5.20 -30.42 -17.23
C LYS A 394 5.85 -29.06 -17.04
N GLN A 395 7.13 -29.01 -17.33
CA GLN A 395 7.95 -27.81 -17.25
C GLN A 395 7.54 -26.83 -18.35
N VAL A 396 7.33 -25.58 -17.97
CA VAL A 396 6.94 -24.44 -18.82
C VAL A 396 8.03 -23.40 -18.75
N ALA A 397 8.34 -22.76 -19.88
CA ALA A 397 9.16 -21.54 -19.94
C ALA A 397 10.57 -21.60 -19.29
N THR A 398 11.24 -22.75 -19.31
CA THR A 398 12.48 -23.01 -18.53
C THR A 398 13.77 -22.24 -18.91
N GLY A 399 13.70 -21.08 -19.54
CA GLY A 399 14.89 -20.26 -19.80
C GLY A 399 14.54 -18.79 -19.72
N ASP A 400 15.55 -17.94 -19.53
CA ASP A 400 15.38 -16.52 -19.21
C ASP A 400 14.33 -15.80 -20.08
N ASN A 401 13.23 -15.40 -19.46
CA ASN A 401 12.06 -14.81 -20.11
C ASN A 401 11.77 -13.39 -19.62
N VAL A 402 11.25 -12.57 -20.53
CA VAL A 402 10.76 -11.22 -20.22
C VAL A 402 9.27 -11.18 -20.54
N TYR A 403 8.47 -11.06 -19.50
CA TYR A 403 7.02 -10.98 -19.55
C TYR A 403 6.59 -9.52 -19.61
N LEU A 404 6.59 -8.97 -20.82
CA LEU A 404 6.11 -7.61 -21.07
C LEU A 404 4.58 -7.55 -20.94
N LEU A 405 4.11 -6.87 -19.89
CA LEU A 405 2.69 -6.73 -19.58
C LEU A 405 2.05 -5.65 -20.45
N GLY A 406 0.95 -5.99 -21.10
CA GLY A 406 0.27 -5.12 -22.06
C GLY A 406 -1.23 -5.03 -21.86
N THR A 407 -1.90 -4.38 -22.81
CA THR A 407 -3.35 -4.11 -22.76
C THR A 407 -4.20 -5.36 -22.53
N ALA A 408 -3.80 -6.52 -23.05
CA ALA A 408 -4.53 -7.76 -22.85
C ALA A 408 -4.50 -8.22 -21.39
N ASP A 409 -3.38 -8.00 -20.69
CA ASP A 409 -3.20 -8.34 -19.29
C ASP A 409 -3.92 -7.31 -18.39
N PHE A 410 -4.00 -6.04 -18.81
CA PHE A 410 -4.72 -5.00 -18.09
C PHE A 410 -6.26 -5.16 -18.16
N GLN A 411 -6.76 -5.92 -19.13
CA GLN A 411 -8.19 -6.08 -19.43
C GLN A 411 -8.75 -7.47 -19.10
N SER A 412 -7.98 -8.33 -18.43
CA SER A 412 -8.43 -9.66 -18.04
C SER A 412 -7.65 -10.18 -16.84
N GLN A 413 -8.17 -11.21 -16.18
CA GLN A 413 -7.42 -11.91 -15.13
C GLN A 413 -6.62 -13.07 -15.75
N ARG A 414 -5.33 -13.16 -15.44
CA ARG A 414 -4.40 -14.14 -16.02
C ARG A 414 -3.51 -14.80 -14.99
N GLY A 415 -3.03 -15.99 -15.31
CA GLY A 415 -2.03 -16.73 -14.55
C GLY A 415 -0.76 -16.87 -15.36
N LEU A 416 0.38 -16.59 -14.71
CA LEU A 416 1.72 -16.79 -15.24
C LEU A 416 2.29 -18.08 -14.66
N VAL A 417 2.87 -18.93 -15.50
CA VAL A 417 3.59 -20.13 -15.07
C VAL A 417 4.93 -20.17 -15.77
N ASP A 418 5.98 -20.13 -14.95
CA ASP A 418 7.37 -20.35 -15.32
C ASP A 418 7.98 -21.37 -14.34
N ASP A 419 8.80 -22.29 -14.84
CA ASP A 419 9.47 -23.32 -14.04
C ASP A 419 11.00 -23.21 -14.07
N GLY A 420 11.56 -22.15 -14.66
CA GLY A 420 12.96 -21.80 -14.42
C GLY A 420 13.56 -20.87 -15.45
N GLY A 421 14.71 -20.30 -15.10
CA GLY A 421 15.32 -19.23 -15.88
C GLY A 421 15.74 -18.13 -14.92
N ILE A 422 16.18 -17.01 -15.48
CA ILE A 422 16.21 -15.73 -14.78
C ILE A 422 15.19 -14.83 -15.48
N ASP A 423 14.05 -14.63 -14.82
CA ASP A 423 12.85 -14.13 -15.47
C ASP A 423 12.53 -12.71 -15.01
N THR A 424 11.89 -11.94 -15.88
CA THR A 424 11.55 -10.53 -15.64
C THR A 424 10.07 -10.29 -15.88
N LEU A 425 9.38 -9.77 -14.87
CA LEU A 425 8.04 -9.21 -15.03
C LEU A 425 8.13 -7.72 -15.34
N ASP A 426 7.69 -7.30 -16.53
CA ASP A 426 7.91 -5.94 -17.03
C ASP A 426 6.58 -5.19 -17.22
N ALA A 427 6.30 -4.26 -16.30
CA ALA A 427 5.13 -3.38 -16.30
C ALA A 427 5.43 -1.98 -16.88
N SER A 428 6.56 -1.77 -17.56
CA SER A 428 6.96 -0.46 -18.09
C SER A 428 5.97 0.16 -19.08
N ALA A 429 5.12 -0.68 -19.70
CA ALA A 429 4.06 -0.24 -20.60
C ALA A 429 2.74 0.15 -19.89
N ALA A 430 2.65 0.00 -18.56
CA ALA A 430 1.46 0.35 -17.80
C ALA A 430 1.23 1.87 -17.78
N SER A 431 -0.04 2.27 -17.87
CA SER A 431 -0.45 3.68 -17.88
C SER A 431 -0.72 4.27 -16.50
N THR A 432 -0.50 3.47 -15.45
CA THR A 432 -0.70 3.77 -14.03
C THR A 432 0.35 3.01 -13.23
N GLY A 433 0.54 3.39 -11.96
CA GLY A 433 1.36 2.63 -11.02
C GLY A 433 0.93 1.16 -10.95
N ALA A 434 1.90 0.28 -10.83
CA ALA A 434 1.75 -1.17 -10.74
C ALA A 434 2.07 -1.66 -9.32
N THR A 435 1.38 -2.71 -8.88
CA THR A 435 1.75 -3.46 -7.68
C THR A 435 2.21 -4.83 -8.12
N ILE A 436 3.51 -5.09 -7.99
CA ILE A 436 4.18 -6.33 -8.35
C ILE A 436 4.67 -7.02 -7.07
N ASP A 437 4.28 -8.27 -6.90
CA ASP A 437 4.73 -9.18 -5.85
C ASP A 437 5.24 -10.45 -6.52
N LEU A 438 6.55 -10.70 -6.40
CA LEU A 438 7.24 -11.80 -7.07
C LEU A 438 7.09 -13.15 -6.35
N VAL A 439 6.33 -13.23 -5.25
CA VAL A 439 6.10 -14.48 -4.53
C VAL A 439 5.09 -15.36 -5.29
N GLY A 440 5.46 -16.63 -5.48
CA GLY A 440 4.58 -17.63 -6.11
C GLY A 440 3.25 -17.77 -5.38
N GLY A 441 2.15 -17.79 -6.14
CA GLY A 441 0.78 -17.83 -5.62
C GLY A 441 0.21 -16.48 -5.19
N HIS A 442 0.93 -15.37 -5.40
CA HIS A 442 0.43 -14.02 -5.10
C HIS A 442 -0.19 -13.34 -6.34
N LEU A 443 -0.96 -12.29 -6.06
CA LEU A 443 -1.64 -11.47 -7.07
C LEU A 443 -0.92 -10.15 -7.28
N ASN A 444 -0.90 -9.73 -8.54
CA ASN A 444 -0.32 -8.49 -9.02
C ASN A 444 -1.44 -7.63 -9.62
N SER A 445 -1.29 -6.31 -9.53
CA SER A 445 -2.26 -5.33 -10.02
C SER A 445 -1.58 -4.41 -11.03
N VAL A 446 -1.96 -4.50 -12.30
CA VAL A 446 -1.25 -3.80 -13.38
C VAL A 446 -2.22 -3.23 -14.41
N GLY A 447 -2.09 -1.93 -14.69
CA GLY A 447 -2.79 -1.21 -15.73
C GLY A 447 -4.22 -0.81 -15.37
N VAL A 448 -5.01 -0.50 -16.39
CA VAL A 448 -6.39 0.00 -16.26
C VAL A 448 -7.37 -0.82 -17.08
N THR A 449 -8.56 -1.03 -16.53
CA THR A 449 -9.67 -1.67 -17.23
C THR A 449 -10.19 -0.79 -18.37
N ALA A 450 -11.01 -1.36 -19.25
CA ALA A 450 -11.67 -0.59 -20.31
C ALA A 450 -12.59 0.53 -19.76
N GLY A 451 -13.04 0.42 -18.51
CA GLY A 451 -13.82 1.44 -17.81
C GLY A 451 -13.00 2.57 -17.20
N GLY A 452 -11.66 2.52 -17.31
CA GLY A 452 -10.75 3.52 -16.74
C GLY A 452 -10.52 3.39 -15.23
N VAL A 453 -10.85 2.24 -14.64
CA VAL A 453 -10.55 1.91 -13.23
C VAL A 453 -9.23 1.14 -13.20
N GLY A 454 -8.41 1.32 -12.15
CA GLY A 454 -7.21 0.51 -11.95
C GLY A 454 -7.57 -0.97 -11.85
N ALA A 455 -6.89 -1.81 -12.63
CA ALA A 455 -7.08 -3.25 -12.54
C ALA A 455 -6.52 -3.76 -11.21
N SER A 456 -7.21 -4.72 -10.59
CA SER A 456 -6.88 -5.22 -9.26
C SER A 456 -6.77 -6.74 -9.26
N GLY A 457 -5.60 -7.24 -8.83
CA GLY A 457 -5.33 -8.68 -8.76
C GLY A 457 -5.54 -9.39 -10.10
N ASN A 458 -5.18 -8.73 -11.20
CA ASN A 458 -5.43 -9.21 -12.55
C ASN A 458 -4.33 -10.13 -13.10
N LEU A 459 -3.23 -10.32 -12.36
CA LEU A 459 -2.18 -11.26 -12.72
C LEU A 459 -1.74 -12.10 -11.51
N SER A 460 -1.96 -13.42 -11.56
CA SER A 460 -1.39 -14.36 -10.58
C SER A 460 -0.08 -14.94 -11.06
N ILE A 461 0.87 -15.12 -10.13
CA ILE A 461 2.09 -15.91 -10.37
C ILE A 461 1.83 -17.33 -9.89
N GLY A 462 2.22 -18.33 -10.69
CA GLY A 462 2.10 -19.74 -10.37
C GLY A 462 2.72 -20.08 -9.01
N VAL A 463 2.13 -21.04 -8.29
CA VAL A 463 2.54 -21.39 -6.91
C VAL A 463 4.03 -21.73 -6.81
N ASP A 464 4.54 -22.50 -7.77
CA ASP A 464 5.94 -22.93 -7.82
C ASP A 464 6.78 -22.05 -8.77
N THR A 465 6.19 -20.99 -9.32
CA THR A 465 6.87 -20.10 -10.26
C THR A 465 7.80 -19.16 -9.50
N LEU A 466 9.02 -19.05 -10.01
CA LEU A 466 10.06 -18.18 -9.51
C LEU A 466 10.29 -17.07 -10.53
N ILE A 467 10.21 -15.83 -10.10
CA ILE A 467 10.53 -14.65 -10.92
C ILE A 467 11.58 -13.85 -10.17
N GLU A 468 12.70 -13.57 -10.83
CA GLU A 468 13.84 -12.90 -10.20
C GLU A 468 13.77 -11.38 -10.35
N ASN A 469 13.19 -10.86 -11.43
CA ASN A 469 13.29 -9.44 -11.75
C ASN A 469 11.93 -8.79 -11.98
N ALA A 470 11.83 -7.51 -11.61
CA ALA A 470 10.66 -6.69 -11.89
C ALA A 470 11.06 -5.34 -12.48
N VAL A 471 10.28 -4.87 -13.45
CA VAL A 471 10.33 -3.50 -13.96
C VAL A 471 8.97 -2.85 -13.74
N GLY A 472 8.95 -1.77 -12.96
CA GLY A 472 7.79 -0.92 -12.72
C GLY A 472 7.39 -0.11 -13.95
N SER A 473 6.37 0.71 -13.77
CA SER A 473 5.87 1.65 -14.74
C SER A 473 6.72 2.94 -14.75
N ARG A 474 6.10 4.07 -15.10
CA ARG A 474 6.71 5.41 -15.01
C ARG A 474 6.05 6.27 -13.92
N TYR A 475 5.25 5.63 -13.08
CA TYR A 475 4.40 6.20 -12.05
C TYR A 475 4.70 5.46 -10.75
N ASP A 476 4.20 5.98 -9.63
CA ASP A 476 4.41 5.41 -8.30
C ASP A 476 3.99 3.92 -8.23
N ASP A 477 5.00 3.04 -8.17
CA ASP A 477 4.85 1.59 -8.15
C ASP A 477 5.12 0.99 -6.76
N VAL A 478 4.67 -0.25 -6.55
CA VAL A 478 5.06 -1.09 -5.42
C VAL A 478 5.66 -2.37 -5.96
N LEU A 479 6.95 -2.59 -5.70
CA LEU A 479 7.70 -3.77 -6.14
C LEU A 479 8.16 -4.56 -4.91
N LEU A 480 7.62 -5.77 -4.75
CA LEU A 480 7.94 -6.69 -3.67
C LEU A 480 8.68 -7.90 -4.25
N GLY A 481 9.92 -8.09 -3.80
CA GLY A 481 10.77 -9.24 -4.10
C GLY A 481 10.30 -10.52 -3.41
N ASN A 482 11.13 -11.55 -3.51
CA ASN A 482 10.88 -12.85 -2.89
C ASN A 482 12.14 -13.30 -2.13
N ALA A 483 12.36 -14.62 -2.00
CA ALA A 483 13.53 -15.15 -1.27
C ALA A 483 14.79 -15.31 -2.16
N LEU A 484 14.71 -14.90 -3.42
CA LEU A 484 15.79 -14.98 -4.41
C LEU A 484 16.57 -13.66 -4.46
N ALA A 485 17.69 -13.65 -5.17
CA ALA A 485 18.38 -12.40 -5.49
C ALA A 485 17.62 -11.65 -6.59
N ASN A 486 16.91 -10.59 -6.23
CA ASN A 486 16.06 -9.86 -7.16
C ASN A 486 16.75 -8.64 -7.80
N ARG A 487 16.42 -8.33 -9.07
CA ARG A 487 16.67 -6.99 -9.65
C ARG A 487 15.35 -6.25 -9.85
N LEU A 488 15.19 -5.15 -9.13
CA LEU A 488 13.96 -4.37 -9.07
C LEU A 488 14.23 -2.98 -9.65
N THR A 489 13.53 -2.63 -10.73
CA THR A 489 13.64 -1.33 -11.41
C THR A 489 12.32 -0.60 -11.23
N GLY A 490 12.26 0.41 -10.35
CA GLY A 490 11.05 1.24 -10.16
C GLY A 490 10.73 2.04 -11.42
N GLY A 491 11.69 2.83 -11.88
CA GLY A 491 11.60 3.59 -13.11
C GLY A 491 11.57 5.09 -12.81
N LYS A 492 10.43 5.73 -13.09
CA LYS A 492 10.13 7.09 -12.66
C LYS A 492 8.95 7.02 -11.72
N GLY A 493 8.77 8.06 -10.91
CA GLY A 493 7.68 8.09 -9.93
C GLY A 493 8.26 7.98 -8.53
N ASN A 494 7.38 7.82 -7.55
CA ASN A 494 7.81 7.56 -6.19
C ASN A 494 7.55 6.10 -5.84
N ASP A 495 8.56 5.27 -6.00
CA ASP A 495 8.37 3.82 -5.95
C ASP A 495 8.66 3.26 -4.56
N TRP A 496 7.90 2.24 -4.16
CA TRP A 496 8.19 1.43 -2.99
C TRP A 496 8.81 0.11 -3.43
N ILE A 497 10.05 -0.13 -3.04
CA ILE A 497 10.81 -1.33 -3.43
C ILE A 497 11.21 -2.08 -2.16
N ASP A 498 10.82 -3.34 -2.05
CA ASP A 498 11.23 -4.24 -0.98
C ASP A 498 11.89 -5.47 -1.60
N GLY A 499 13.18 -5.68 -1.37
CA GLY A 499 13.88 -6.88 -1.85
C GLY A 499 13.48 -8.17 -1.13
N ALA A 500 12.84 -8.05 0.03
CA ALA A 500 12.52 -9.16 0.93
C ALA A 500 13.76 -9.93 1.42
N GLY A 501 14.01 -11.14 0.91
CA GLY A 501 15.14 -11.95 1.35
C GLY A 501 16.01 -12.32 0.18
N GLY A 502 17.31 -12.08 0.25
CA GLY A 502 18.16 -12.33 -0.90
C GLY A 502 19.38 -11.44 -0.86
N GLU A 503 20.06 -11.33 -1.99
CA GLU A 503 20.98 -10.22 -2.26
C GLU A 503 20.37 -9.39 -3.37
N ASP A 504 19.68 -8.32 -2.98
CA ASP A 504 18.74 -7.63 -3.87
C ASP A 504 19.32 -6.33 -4.42
N ALA A 505 18.98 -6.03 -5.67
CA ALA A 505 19.45 -4.85 -6.37
C ALA A 505 18.30 -3.94 -6.83
N ALA A 506 18.23 -2.72 -6.28
CA ALA A 506 17.44 -1.65 -6.86
C ALA A 506 18.22 -1.00 -8.02
N VAL A 507 17.59 -0.89 -9.18
CA VAL A 507 18.22 -0.43 -10.43
C VAL A 507 17.71 0.94 -10.84
N PHE A 508 18.64 1.85 -11.11
CA PHE A 508 18.40 3.23 -11.51
C PHE A 508 19.04 3.49 -12.87
N ALA A 509 18.26 4.06 -13.81
CA ALA A 509 18.73 4.27 -15.19
C ALA A 509 19.79 5.38 -15.33
N GLY A 510 19.77 6.39 -14.45
CA GLY A 510 20.71 7.51 -14.46
C GLY A 510 22.08 7.17 -13.87
N LEU A 511 22.99 8.13 -13.90
CA LEU A 511 24.30 8.01 -13.26
C LEU A 511 24.15 8.24 -11.75
N ARG A 512 25.06 7.71 -10.92
CA ARG A 512 25.05 7.92 -9.45
C ARG A 512 24.99 9.40 -9.06
N GLY A 513 25.61 10.27 -9.86
CA GLY A 513 25.61 11.71 -9.65
C GLY A 513 24.25 12.38 -9.84
N ASP A 514 23.29 11.70 -10.47
CA ASP A 514 21.94 12.20 -10.73
C ASP A 514 20.99 11.95 -9.54
N TYR A 515 21.44 11.24 -8.51
CA TYR A 515 20.62 10.85 -7.36
C TYR A 515 21.23 11.30 -6.03
N LEU A 516 20.37 11.55 -5.05
CA LEU A 516 20.70 11.71 -3.64
C LEU A 516 20.28 10.46 -2.89
N ILE A 517 21.19 9.88 -2.12
CA ILE A 517 20.90 8.76 -1.22
C ILE A 517 20.71 9.32 0.18
N SER A 518 19.65 8.93 0.87
CA SER A 518 19.51 9.18 2.31
C SER A 518 18.93 7.95 3.01
N THR A 519 18.98 7.93 4.33
CA THR A 519 18.46 6.80 5.11
C THR A 519 17.71 7.30 6.33
N GLY A 520 16.67 6.58 6.73
CA GLY A 520 15.82 6.95 7.85
C GLY A 520 14.79 5.87 8.16
N TYR A 521 14.46 5.68 9.44
CA TYR A 521 13.43 4.72 9.87
C TYR A 521 13.68 3.28 9.41
N GLY A 522 14.95 2.88 9.30
CA GLY A 522 15.33 1.55 8.79
C GLY A 522 15.19 1.38 7.28
N LYS A 523 15.02 2.47 6.53
CA LYS A 523 14.84 2.49 5.07
C LYS A 523 15.94 3.29 4.38
N VAL A 524 16.12 3.02 3.09
CA VAL A 524 16.96 3.81 2.19
C VAL A 524 16.05 4.59 1.24
N PHE A 525 16.38 5.85 0.99
CA PHE A 525 15.68 6.72 0.06
C PHE A 525 16.63 7.13 -1.04
N VAL A 526 16.18 7.03 -2.30
CA VAL A 526 16.96 7.46 -3.47
C VAL A 526 16.15 8.50 -4.23
N THR A 527 16.59 9.76 -4.22
CA THR A 527 15.86 10.88 -4.81
C THR A 527 16.57 11.37 -6.07
N ALA A 528 15.86 11.46 -7.18
CA ALA A 528 16.41 12.06 -8.40
C ALA A 528 16.65 13.57 -8.21
N ARG A 529 17.80 14.06 -8.66
CA ARG A 529 18.21 15.48 -8.53
C ARG A 529 17.63 16.39 -9.59
N ASP A 530 16.95 15.84 -10.60
CA ASP A 530 16.29 16.60 -11.66
C ASP A 530 14.96 17.23 -11.22
N GLY A 531 14.45 16.87 -10.03
CA GLY A 531 13.19 17.35 -9.47
C GLY A 531 11.94 16.85 -10.21
N ALA A 532 12.07 15.92 -11.14
CA ALA A 532 10.98 15.45 -12.00
C ALA A 532 10.84 13.92 -12.05
N SER A 533 11.93 13.18 -11.81
CA SER A 533 11.92 11.71 -11.90
C SER A 533 11.46 11.02 -10.60
N GLY A 534 11.24 11.77 -9.52
CA GLY A 534 10.65 11.27 -8.26
C GLY A 534 11.67 10.79 -7.21
N PHE A 535 11.18 10.08 -6.20
CA PHE A 535 11.99 9.50 -5.13
C PHE A 535 11.53 8.09 -4.76
N ASP A 536 12.48 7.19 -4.54
CA ASP A 536 12.18 5.79 -4.23
C ASP A 536 12.46 5.48 -2.77
N THR A 537 11.61 4.64 -2.19
CA THR A 537 11.73 4.10 -0.83
C THR A 537 12.10 2.63 -0.92
N LEU A 538 13.27 2.29 -0.38
CA LEU A 538 13.84 0.94 -0.46
C LEU A 538 13.89 0.28 0.92
N LEU A 539 13.48 -0.99 0.96
CA LEU A 539 13.59 -1.90 2.09
C LEU A 539 14.32 -3.17 1.63
N ASN A 540 15.07 -3.79 2.56
CA ASN A 540 15.75 -5.07 2.34
C ASN A 540 16.48 -5.13 0.98
N THR A 541 17.22 -4.08 0.64
CA THR A 541 17.98 -3.99 -0.60
C THR A 541 19.46 -3.84 -0.26
N GLU A 542 20.30 -4.74 -0.79
CA GLU A 542 21.73 -4.74 -0.55
C GLU A 542 22.52 -3.93 -1.60
N ILE A 543 21.97 -3.74 -2.80
CA ILE A 543 22.70 -3.15 -3.92
C ILE A 543 21.88 -2.02 -4.56
N LEU A 544 22.54 -0.87 -4.76
CA LEU A 544 22.04 0.21 -5.62
C LEU A 544 22.85 0.20 -6.92
N ALA A 545 22.20 -0.09 -8.04
CA ALA A 545 22.84 -0.15 -9.35
C ALA A 545 22.47 1.08 -10.19
N PHE A 546 23.47 1.89 -10.53
CA PHE A 546 23.37 3.06 -11.41
C PHE A 546 24.03 2.78 -12.76
N GLY A 547 23.78 3.64 -13.75
CA GLY A 547 24.31 3.48 -15.10
C GLY A 547 25.85 3.52 -15.20
N ASP A 548 26.55 4.08 -14.20
CA ASP A 548 28.01 4.18 -14.16
C ASP A 548 28.68 3.31 -13.07
N GLN A 549 27.95 2.90 -12.04
CA GLN A 549 28.51 2.18 -10.89
C GLN A 549 27.46 1.47 -10.04
N THR A 550 27.91 0.57 -9.17
CA THR A 550 27.10 -0.11 -8.16
C THR A 550 27.59 0.24 -6.76
N ILE A 551 26.66 0.49 -5.84
CA ILE A 551 26.94 0.68 -4.42
C ILE A 551 26.38 -0.51 -3.66
N THR A 552 27.24 -1.24 -2.97
CA THR A 552 26.80 -2.23 -1.99
C THR A 552 26.54 -1.52 -0.67
N LEU A 553 25.32 -1.65 -0.17
CA LEU A 553 24.91 -1.14 1.12
C LEU A 553 25.37 -2.11 2.21
N GLY A 554 26.28 -1.66 3.06
CA GLY A 554 26.57 -2.36 4.30
C GLY A 554 25.38 -2.26 5.24
N LYS A 555 25.04 -3.35 5.94
CA LYS A 555 23.98 -3.40 6.99
C LYS A 555 24.31 -2.58 8.26
N SER A 556 25.17 -1.57 8.14
CA SER A 556 25.87 -0.89 9.24
C SER A 556 26.07 0.59 8.96
N ALA A 557 25.75 1.46 9.93
CA ALA A 557 25.86 2.92 9.87
C ALA A 557 25.30 3.52 8.56
N LEU A 558 23.99 3.72 8.57
CA LEU A 558 23.21 4.27 7.47
C LEU A 558 23.17 5.80 7.57
N GLY A 559 23.94 6.48 6.71
CA GLY A 559 24.01 7.95 6.57
C GLY A 559 23.33 8.48 5.30
N ALA A 560 23.71 9.69 4.86
CA ALA A 560 23.08 10.33 3.70
C ALA A 560 24.05 11.21 2.90
N ASP A 561 23.78 11.36 1.61
CA ASP A 561 24.37 12.40 0.78
C ASP A 561 24.05 13.80 1.31
N LEU A 562 24.90 14.76 0.93
CA LEU A 562 24.71 16.17 1.29
C LEU A 562 24.83 17.04 0.04
N ALA A 563 23.85 17.92 -0.19
CA ALA A 563 23.94 18.96 -1.21
C ALA A 563 24.34 20.29 -0.56
N LEU A 564 25.37 20.93 -1.11
CA LEU A 564 25.90 22.21 -0.67
C LEU A 564 25.84 23.22 -1.81
N ALA A 565 25.49 24.46 -1.48
CA ALA A 565 25.65 25.59 -2.37
C ALA A 565 26.42 26.71 -1.66
N LEU A 566 27.39 27.29 -2.35
CA LEU A 566 28.22 28.39 -1.83
C LEU A 566 28.70 29.27 -2.98
N ASP A 567 29.09 30.49 -2.66
CA ASP A 567 29.61 31.41 -3.67
C ASP A 567 31.10 31.14 -3.95
N GLN A 568 31.54 31.44 -5.16
CA GLN A 568 32.94 31.35 -5.53
C GLN A 568 33.81 32.16 -4.55
N ASN A 569 35.03 31.68 -4.29
CA ASN A 569 35.97 32.30 -3.35
C ASN A 569 35.51 32.31 -1.87
N THR A 570 34.39 31.66 -1.53
CA THR A 570 33.99 31.42 -0.14
C THR A 570 34.28 29.98 0.28
N SER A 571 34.34 29.70 1.57
CA SER A 571 34.47 28.34 2.10
C SER A 571 33.20 27.96 2.86
N SER A 572 32.77 26.71 2.72
CA SER A 572 31.70 26.14 3.52
C SER A 572 32.27 25.22 4.59
N SER A 573 31.64 25.20 5.76
CA SER A 573 31.98 24.29 6.85
C SER A 573 30.71 23.85 7.55
N GLY A 574 30.66 22.60 7.99
CA GLY A 574 29.45 22.04 8.57
C GLY A 574 29.68 20.66 9.17
N GLN A 575 28.58 19.95 9.40
CA GLN A 575 28.55 18.56 9.85
C GLN A 575 27.96 17.70 8.74
N LEU A 576 28.57 16.55 8.48
CA LEU A 576 27.99 15.52 7.63
C LEU A 576 26.75 14.92 8.31
N PRO A 577 25.76 14.43 7.55
CA PRO A 577 24.54 13.85 8.08
C PRO A 577 24.79 12.77 9.14
N ASP A 578 23.96 12.77 10.18
CA ASP A 578 23.97 11.75 11.23
C ASP A 578 23.61 10.36 10.68
N PRO A 579 24.19 9.28 11.23
CA PRO A 579 23.63 7.96 11.00
C PRO A 579 22.20 7.89 11.53
N SER A 580 21.31 7.34 10.73
CA SER A 580 19.89 7.19 11.06
C SER A 580 19.60 6.01 12.00
N ASP A 581 20.52 5.04 12.07
CA ASP A 581 20.38 3.76 12.76
C ASP A 581 21.29 3.63 14.00
N GLN A 582 22.16 4.60 14.24
CA GLN A 582 23.13 4.58 15.34
C GLN A 582 23.33 5.97 15.96
N ALA A 583 23.94 6.03 17.14
CA ALA A 583 24.32 7.31 17.73
C ALA A 583 25.57 7.87 17.03
N ARG A 584 25.64 9.18 16.75
CA ARG A 584 26.85 9.81 16.14
C ARG A 584 28.15 9.45 16.86
N ALA A 585 28.11 9.40 18.20
CA ALA A 585 29.29 9.13 19.02
C ALA A 585 29.86 7.70 18.83
N THR A 586 29.12 6.82 18.15
CA THR A 586 29.53 5.44 17.87
C THR A 586 29.99 5.23 16.43
N VAL A 587 30.03 6.26 15.59
CA VAL A 587 30.49 6.14 14.20
C VAL A 587 31.70 7.05 13.95
N SER A 588 32.40 6.81 12.85
CA SER A 588 33.51 7.66 12.40
C SER A 588 33.38 8.00 10.91
N TYR A 589 33.89 9.18 10.53
CA TYR A 589 33.84 9.70 9.17
C TYR A 589 35.25 9.89 8.59
N ALA A 590 35.41 9.64 7.29
CA ALA A 590 36.66 9.88 6.60
C ALA A 590 36.45 10.32 5.15
N LEU A 591 37.32 11.19 4.63
CA LEU A 591 37.33 11.53 3.21
C LEU A 591 37.82 10.33 2.39
N SER A 592 37.04 9.91 1.41
CA SER A 592 37.35 8.77 0.53
C SER A 592 37.78 9.22 -0.87
N LYS A 593 37.18 10.30 -1.39
CA LYS A 593 37.51 10.88 -2.70
C LYS A 593 37.62 12.40 -2.58
N THR A 594 38.72 12.97 -3.06
CA THR A 594 38.92 14.42 -3.08
C THR A 594 38.14 15.10 -4.21
N PRO A 595 37.70 16.36 -4.01
CA PRO A 595 37.07 17.14 -5.07
C PRO A 595 38.03 17.50 -6.21
N ALA A 596 37.48 17.66 -7.42
CA ALA A 596 38.28 17.95 -8.62
C ALA A 596 38.64 19.44 -8.74
N ASN A 597 37.78 20.33 -8.22
CA ASN A 597 37.86 21.78 -8.38
C ASN A 597 37.86 22.54 -7.04
N GLY A 598 38.27 21.88 -5.96
CA GLY A 598 38.42 22.47 -4.64
C GLY A 598 39.34 21.65 -3.74
N THR A 599 39.25 21.91 -2.44
CA THR A 599 39.89 21.15 -1.37
C THR A 599 38.85 20.86 -0.28
N ALA A 600 38.72 19.59 0.09
CA ALA A 600 37.85 19.15 1.18
C ALA A 600 38.67 18.53 2.32
N VAL A 601 38.24 18.74 3.56
CA VAL A 601 38.73 18.05 4.76
C VAL A 601 37.53 17.50 5.50
N VAL A 602 37.54 16.21 5.82
CA VAL A 602 36.54 15.54 6.66
C VAL A 602 37.26 14.98 7.88
N LYS A 603 36.74 15.28 9.08
CA LYS A 603 37.27 14.75 10.34
C LYS A 603 36.43 13.58 10.84
N ALA A 604 37.01 12.79 11.74
CA ALA A 604 36.37 11.61 12.32
C ALA A 604 35.04 11.88 13.05
N ASP A 605 34.82 13.12 13.53
CA ASP A 605 33.58 13.54 14.19
C ASP A 605 32.45 13.92 13.21
N GLY A 606 32.73 13.91 11.90
CA GLY A 606 31.81 14.32 10.85
C GLY A 606 31.90 15.82 10.50
N SER A 607 32.74 16.60 11.19
CA SER A 607 32.98 17.99 10.80
C SER A 607 33.75 18.06 9.49
N PHE A 608 33.30 18.92 8.58
CA PHE A 608 33.94 19.10 7.28
C PHE A 608 34.16 20.57 6.93
N THR A 609 35.14 20.81 6.05
CA THR A 609 35.37 22.08 5.36
C THR A 609 35.55 21.84 3.87
N TYR A 610 34.93 22.66 3.03
CA TYR A 610 35.15 22.68 1.58
C TYR A 610 35.51 24.10 1.11
N THR A 611 36.57 24.21 0.31
CA THR A 611 37.01 25.46 -0.31
C THR A 611 37.19 25.22 -1.82
N PRO A 612 36.45 25.91 -2.70
CA PRO A 612 36.63 25.82 -4.14
C PRO A 612 37.94 26.48 -4.57
N LYS A 613 38.47 26.09 -5.74
CA LYS A 613 39.56 26.82 -6.40
C LYS A 613 39.11 28.26 -6.65
N ALA A 614 40.07 29.19 -6.62
CA ALA A 614 39.77 30.60 -6.86
C ALA A 614 39.06 30.79 -8.21
N ASN A 615 37.97 31.56 -8.19
CA ASN A 615 37.11 31.86 -9.34
C ASN A 615 36.49 30.63 -10.04
N PHE A 616 36.45 29.48 -9.37
CA PHE A 616 35.70 28.33 -9.86
C PHE A 616 34.20 28.56 -9.64
N SER A 617 33.40 28.41 -10.69
CA SER A 617 31.95 28.57 -10.66
C SER A 617 31.28 27.46 -11.49
N SER A 618 31.13 26.28 -10.90
CA SER A 618 30.44 25.13 -11.48
C SER A 618 30.17 24.10 -10.38
N THR A 619 29.83 22.87 -10.75
CA THR A 619 29.64 21.76 -9.81
C THR A 619 30.96 21.05 -9.48
N ASP A 620 31.09 20.61 -8.24
CA ASP A 620 32.17 19.76 -7.75
C ASP A 620 31.57 18.71 -6.81
N SER A 621 32.34 17.70 -6.42
CA SER A 621 31.87 16.71 -5.43
C SER A 621 33.03 16.02 -4.75
N PHE A 622 32.78 15.53 -3.54
CA PHE A 622 33.73 14.69 -2.81
C PHE A 622 32.99 13.58 -2.08
N ASP A 623 33.63 12.43 -1.90
CA ASP A 623 33.01 11.28 -1.24
C ASP A 623 33.59 11.10 0.16
N TYR A 624 32.75 10.67 1.08
CA TYR A 624 33.14 10.30 2.43
C TYR A 624 32.65 8.89 2.78
N ILE A 625 33.40 8.22 3.66
CA ILE A 625 33.03 6.94 4.25
C ILE A 625 32.52 7.18 5.66
N LEU A 626 31.40 6.54 5.98
CA LEU A 626 30.85 6.40 7.32
C LEU A 626 31.12 4.98 7.83
N THR A 627 31.67 4.81 9.02
CA THR A 627 32.05 3.50 9.58
C THR A 627 31.51 3.34 11.00
N ASP A 628 30.92 2.18 11.29
CA ASP A 628 30.43 1.80 12.63
C ASP A 628 31.55 1.29 13.56
N GLN A 629 31.20 0.89 14.79
CA GLN A 629 32.18 0.37 15.76
C GLN A 629 32.68 -1.03 15.43
N GLN A 630 31.97 -1.75 14.57
CA GLN A 630 32.25 -3.12 14.15
C GLN A 630 33.10 -3.17 12.87
N GLY A 631 33.32 -2.02 12.23
CA GLY A 631 34.10 -1.85 11.00
C GLY A 631 33.28 -1.90 9.71
N GLY A 632 31.96 -2.06 9.81
CA GLY A 632 31.04 -1.96 8.69
C GLY A 632 30.94 -0.52 8.20
N ASN A 633 30.89 -0.31 6.87
CA ASN A 633 30.97 1.01 6.30
C ASN A 633 30.14 1.21 5.02
N ASN A 634 29.76 2.46 4.78
CA ASN A 634 29.02 2.93 3.60
C ASN A 634 29.69 4.20 3.04
N THR A 635 29.60 4.42 1.72
CA THR A 635 30.16 5.60 1.04
C THR A 635 29.03 6.52 0.56
N TYR A 636 29.17 7.81 0.86
CA TYR A 636 28.22 8.87 0.49
C TYR A 636 28.94 10.04 -0.19
N THR A 637 28.18 10.83 -0.94
CA THR A 637 28.71 11.95 -1.74
C THR A 637 28.20 13.28 -1.21
N VAL A 638 29.12 14.23 -1.07
CA VAL A 638 28.80 15.65 -0.93
C VAL A 638 28.82 16.29 -2.30
N PHE A 639 27.65 16.69 -2.80
CA PHE A 639 27.50 17.43 -4.04
C PHE A 639 27.64 18.92 -3.75
N VAL A 640 28.51 19.60 -4.50
CA VAL A 640 28.79 21.01 -4.29
C VAL A 640 28.44 21.80 -5.54
N THR A 641 27.62 22.84 -5.39
CA THR A 641 27.36 23.84 -6.41
C THR A 641 28.05 25.15 -6.03
N VAL A 642 29.07 25.55 -6.80
CA VAL A 642 29.78 26.81 -6.58
C VAL A 642 29.22 27.88 -7.50
N ARG A 643 28.60 28.90 -6.92
CA ARG A 643 27.90 29.99 -7.62
C ARG A 643 28.90 31.05 -8.06
N GLY A 644 28.84 31.48 -9.32
CA GLY A 644 29.64 32.60 -9.81
C GLY A 644 29.05 33.92 -9.32
N LEU A 645 29.86 34.83 -8.77
CA LEU A 645 29.37 36.12 -8.24
C LEU A 645 29.24 37.18 -9.33
N GLY A 646 28.08 37.83 -9.35
CA GLY A 646 27.74 39.06 -10.04
C GLY A 646 27.71 40.27 -9.10
N GLY A 647 27.45 41.47 -9.62
CA GLY A 647 27.59 42.73 -8.87
C GLY A 647 26.40 43.04 -7.95
N LEU A 648 26.59 44.03 -7.06
CA LEU A 648 25.48 44.65 -6.29
C LEU A 648 24.84 45.76 -7.12
N GLN A 649 23.52 45.76 -7.26
CA GLN A 649 22.73 46.80 -7.94
C GLN A 649 21.63 47.36 -7.03
N ALA A 650 21.44 48.69 -7.02
CA ALA A 650 20.40 49.38 -6.27
C ALA A 650 19.66 50.40 -7.15
N GLY A 651 18.32 50.48 -7.03
CA GLY A 651 17.45 51.40 -7.79
C GLY A 651 17.37 52.80 -7.19
N GLY A 652 16.78 52.92 -6.00
CA GLY A 652 16.59 54.19 -5.30
C GLY A 652 15.12 54.39 -4.89
N GLU A 653 14.72 55.60 -4.51
CA GLU A 653 13.36 55.90 -4.00
C GLU A 653 12.28 56.11 -5.10
N GLY A 654 12.56 55.80 -6.38
CA GLY A 654 11.60 55.98 -7.47
C GLY A 654 11.49 54.73 -8.35
N ASN A 655 10.49 54.69 -9.22
CA ASN A 655 10.28 53.55 -10.12
C ASN A 655 11.47 53.34 -11.08
N ASP A 656 12.22 52.27 -10.86
CA ASP A 656 13.43 51.94 -11.58
C ASP A 656 13.27 50.72 -12.50
N THR A 657 14.21 50.57 -13.43
CA THR A 657 14.36 49.34 -14.22
C THR A 657 15.75 48.77 -14.00
N LEU A 658 15.82 47.63 -13.33
CA LEU A 658 17.04 46.97 -12.91
C LEU A 658 17.27 45.66 -13.70
N GLY A 659 18.48 45.12 -13.65
CA GLY A 659 18.79 43.86 -14.32
C GLY A 659 20.22 43.39 -14.06
N GLY A 660 20.33 42.12 -13.68
CA GLY A 660 21.58 41.46 -13.35
C GLY A 660 22.41 40.99 -14.55
N LEU A 661 23.60 40.49 -14.26
CA LEU A 661 24.45 39.73 -15.17
C LEU A 661 24.04 38.25 -15.14
N ALA A 662 24.64 37.41 -16.00
CA ALA A 662 24.37 35.97 -16.01
C ALA A 662 25.00 35.20 -14.80
N THR A 663 25.31 35.90 -13.72
CA THR A 663 26.00 35.44 -12.50
C THR A 663 25.13 35.78 -11.29
N SER A 664 25.37 35.18 -10.12
CA SER A 664 24.61 35.47 -8.90
C SER A 664 24.75 36.93 -8.45
N ASP A 665 23.72 37.73 -8.61
CA ASP A 665 23.67 39.14 -8.25
C ASP A 665 22.91 39.39 -6.93
N ILE A 666 23.12 40.57 -6.34
CA ILE A 666 22.25 41.13 -5.30
C ILE A 666 21.60 42.39 -5.88
N ILE A 667 20.26 42.39 -5.97
CA ILE A 667 19.48 43.49 -6.56
C ILE A 667 18.52 44.03 -5.50
N ASN A 668 18.56 45.34 -5.26
CA ASN A 668 17.65 46.03 -4.34
C ASN A 668 16.91 47.16 -5.06
N GLY A 669 15.57 47.08 -5.11
CA GLY A 669 14.71 48.12 -5.68
C GLY A 669 14.70 49.41 -4.86
N GLU A 670 14.73 49.26 -3.54
CA GLU A 670 14.50 50.32 -2.53
C GLU A 670 13.05 50.83 -2.48
N GLY A 671 12.64 51.86 -3.20
CA GLY A 671 11.28 52.41 -3.12
C GLY A 671 10.73 52.83 -4.48
N GLY A 672 9.43 52.70 -4.67
CA GLY A 672 8.80 52.88 -5.98
C GLY A 672 8.27 51.55 -6.52
N ASN A 673 7.62 51.59 -7.69
CA ASN A 673 7.17 50.38 -8.37
C ASN A 673 8.21 49.98 -9.41
N ASP A 674 9.06 49.04 -9.06
CA ASP A 674 10.24 48.69 -9.83
C ASP A 674 9.98 47.55 -10.82
N ARG A 675 10.79 47.56 -11.88
CA ARG A 675 10.77 46.54 -12.92
C ARG A 675 12.14 45.92 -13.09
N ILE A 676 12.33 44.74 -12.52
CA ILE A 676 13.59 43.98 -12.57
C ILE A 676 13.55 42.99 -13.74
N VAL A 677 14.56 43.00 -14.61
CA VAL A 677 14.74 41.98 -15.65
C VAL A 677 15.61 40.86 -15.09
N ALA A 678 15.04 39.66 -14.99
CA ALA A 678 15.78 38.51 -14.50
C ALA A 678 16.88 38.08 -15.49
N SER A 679 18.03 37.71 -14.93
CA SER A 679 19.17 37.14 -15.65
C SER A 679 19.39 35.69 -15.21
N ALA A 680 20.37 34.99 -15.79
CA ALA A 680 20.83 33.72 -15.24
C ALA A 680 21.68 33.98 -13.98
N GLY A 681 21.81 33.00 -13.08
CA GLY A 681 22.48 33.18 -11.79
C GLY A 681 21.61 32.71 -10.62
N TYR A 682 22.16 32.73 -9.41
CA TYR A 682 21.35 32.65 -8.19
C TYR A 682 21.26 34.04 -7.59
N ASP A 683 20.16 34.74 -7.83
CA ASP A 683 20.06 36.17 -7.51
C ASP A 683 19.30 36.38 -6.20
N GLU A 684 19.76 37.28 -5.33
CA GLU A 684 18.97 37.78 -4.20
C GLU A 684 18.35 39.11 -4.60
N ILE A 685 17.03 39.12 -4.74
CA ILE A 685 16.26 40.26 -5.24
C ILE A 685 15.32 40.73 -4.14
N ASP A 686 15.49 41.97 -3.70
CA ASP A 686 14.58 42.68 -2.82
C ASP A 686 13.90 43.80 -3.61
N GLY A 687 12.58 43.73 -3.83
CA GLY A 687 11.84 44.77 -4.56
C GLY A 687 11.68 46.05 -3.75
N GLY A 688 11.72 45.96 -2.41
CA GLY A 688 11.57 47.12 -1.55
C GLY A 688 10.12 47.56 -1.36
N ALA A 689 9.86 48.87 -1.45
CA ALA A 689 8.56 49.45 -1.14
C ALA A 689 7.81 49.88 -2.40
N GLY A 690 6.75 49.14 -2.76
CA GLY A 690 5.87 49.51 -3.86
C GLY A 690 5.12 48.31 -4.38
N THR A 691 4.81 48.30 -5.67
CA THR A 691 4.39 47.11 -6.41
C THR A 691 5.47 46.77 -7.42
N ASP A 692 6.26 45.76 -7.08
CA ASP A 692 7.49 45.42 -7.79
C ASP A 692 7.28 44.21 -8.70
N SER A 693 7.92 44.25 -9.86
CA SER A 693 7.75 43.28 -10.92
C SER A 693 9.06 42.71 -11.43
N ILE A 694 9.15 41.39 -11.52
CA ILE A 694 10.28 40.71 -12.13
C ILE A 694 9.86 40.10 -13.46
N VAL A 695 10.65 40.32 -14.50
CA VAL A 695 10.39 39.78 -15.84
C VAL A 695 11.35 38.65 -16.14
N TYR A 696 10.80 37.44 -16.23
CA TYR A 696 11.51 36.22 -16.60
C TYR A 696 11.32 35.90 -18.08
N ALA A 697 12.39 35.41 -18.71
CA ALA A 697 12.30 34.85 -20.05
C ALA A 697 11.66 33.45 -20.03
N GLY A 698 10.85 33.13 -21.04
CA GLY A 698 10.22 31.81 -21.15
C GLY A 698 8.83 31.73 -20.50
N LYS A 699 8.31 30.52 -20.36
CA LYS A 699 6.94 30.26 -19.90
C LYS A 699 6.91 30.04 -18.39
N VAL A 700 5.74 30.26 -17.76
CA VAL A 700 5.55 29.98 -16.32
C VAL A 700 5.93 28.52 -16.00
N ALA A 701 5.48 27.57 -16.81
CA ALA A 701 5.72 26.13 -16.61
C ALA A 701 7.19 25.70 -16.73
N SER A 702 8.08 26.59 -17.20
CA SER A 702 9.53 26.34 -17.23
C SER A 702 10.24 26.73 -15.93
N HIS A 703 9.50 27.27 -14.96
CA HIS A 703 10.02 27.71 -13.67
C HIS A 703 9.28 26.99 -12.53
N ALA A 704 9.94 26.85 -11.39
CA ALA A 704 9.31 26.37 -10.16
C ALA A 704 9.35 27.48 -9.11
N VAL A 705 8.21 27.79 -8.50
CA VAL A 705 8.04 28.87 -7.52
C VAL A 705 7.60 28.29 -6.19
N GLU A 706 8.36 28.56 -5.13
CA GLU A 706 8.11 28.06 -3.78
C GLU A 706 8.22 29.19 -2.75
N GLN A 707 7.36 29.17 -1.74
CA GLN A 707 7.41 30.13 -0.64
C GLN A 707 8.23 29.56 0.53
N ASP A 708 9.21 30.32 1.03
CA ASP A 708 10.02 30.00 2.20
C ASP A 708 9.91 31.14 3.24
N GLY A 709 9.02 30.95 4.21
CA GLY A 709 8.69 31.98 5.19
C GLY A 709 8.13 33.25 4.53
N LEU A 710 8.83 34.38 4.69
CA LEU A 710 8.47 35.67 4.09
C LEU A 710 9.09 35.90 2.71
N ARG A 711 9.88 34.95 2.20
CA ARG A 711 10.56 35.05 0.91
C ARG A 711 9.98 34.05 -0.07
N TRP A 712 10.19 34.32 -1.34
CA TRP A 712 9.90 33.39 -2.42
C TRP A 712 11.20 32.90 -3.03
N THR A 713 11.20 31.68 -3.54
CA THR A 713 12.27 31.15 -4.36
C THR A 713 11.72 30.81 -5.74
N LEU A 714 12.50 31.12 -6.77
CA LEU A 714 12.14 30.84 -8.15
C LEU A 714 13.29 30.13 -8.85
N ARG A 715 13.08 28.87 -9.23
CA ARG A 715 14.04 28.07 -10.00
C ARG A 715 13.88 28.36 -11.49
N LYS A 716 14.97 28.76 -12.14
CA LYS A 716 15.04 29.04 -13.58
C LYS A 716 15.32 27.76 -14.40
N PRO A 717 14.87 27.67 -15.67
CA PRO A 717 15.07 26.49 -16.51
C PRO A 717 16.55 26.23 -16.84
N ASP A 718 16.85 24.99 -17.26
CA ASP A 718 18.14 24.59 -17.87
C ASP A 718 19.39 24.91 -17.03
N GLY A 719 19.29 24.78 -15.70
CA GLY A 719 20.43 25.02 -14.81
C GLY A 719 20.85 26.49 -14.74
N GLN A 720 19.98 27.42 -15.14
CA GLN A 720 20.24 28.86 -15.09
C GLN A 720 20.20 29.45 -13.67
N GLY A 721 20.01 28.63 -12.63
CA GLY A 721 20.08 29.04 -11.22
C GLY A 721 18.71 29.25 -10.55
N THR A 722 18.71 29.80 -9.34
CA THR A 722 17.53 30.01 -8.50
C THR A 722 17.58 31.36 -7.83
N ASP A 723 16.50 32.13 -7.92
CA ASP A 723 16.41 33.47 -7.34
C ASP A 723 15.67 33.42 -6.01
N THR A 724 16.15 34.20 -5.04
CA THR A 724 15.47 34.44 -3.77
C THR A 724 14.87 35.83 -3.82
N LEU A 725 13.56 35.93 -3.62
CA LEU A 725 12.77 37.14 -3.81
C LEU A 725 12.20 37.59 -2.47
N ALA A 726 12.37 38.86 -2.14
CA ALA A 726 11.75 39.53 -1.00
C ALA A 726 11.02 40.78 -1.50
N ASN A 727 9.86 41.09 -0.90
CA ASN A 727 9.07 42.29 -1.24
C ASN A 727 8.85 42.45 -2.76
N VAL A 728 8.37 41.40 -3.42
CA VAL A 728 8.07 41.37 -4.86
C VAL A 728 6.66 40.89 -5.04
N GLU A 729 5.84 41.67 -5.74
CA GLU A 729 4.42 41.40 -5.89
C GLU A 729 4.08 40.64 -7.17
N ARG A 730 4.89 40.79 -8.24
CA ARG A 730 4.55 40.32 -9.59
C ARG A 730 5.71 39.61 -10.27
N LEU A 731 5.43 38.45 -10.88
CA LEU A 731 6.34 37.72 -11.77
C LEU A 731 5.73 37.66 -13.16
N ILE A 732 6.43 38.19 -14.16
CA ILE A 732 5.96 38.32 -15.54
C ILE A 732 6.73 37.34 -16.43
N PHE A 733 6.01 36.54 -17.20
CA PHE A 733 6.54 35.56 -18.13
C PHE A 733 6.01 35.81 -19.55
N SER A 734 6.50 35.05 -20.52
CA SER A 734 6.09 35.20 -21.93
C SER A 734 4.64 34.79 -22.22
N ASP A 735 4.03 33.95 -21.38
CA ASP A 735 2.68 33.40 -21.56
C ASP A 735 1.70 33.75 -20.42
N GLY A 736 2.11 34.55 -19.45
CA GLY A 736 1.27 34.95 -18.33
C GLY A 736 2.07 35.58 -17.18
N ALA A 737 1.42 35.75 -16.03
CA ALA A 737 2.06 36.27 -14.83
C ALA A 737 1.55 35.55 -13.56
N LEU A 738 2.36 35.61 -12.50
CA LEU A 738 2.02 35.18 -11.15
C LEU A 738 2.06 36.39 -10.21
N ALA A 739 1.04 36.56 -9.38
CA ALA A 739 1.06 37.50 -8.26
C ALA A 739 1.39 36.78 -6.95
N LEU A 740 2.30 37.37 -6.15
CA LEU A 740 2.87 36.74 -4.94
C LEU A 740 2.32 37.29 -3.62
N ASP A 741 1.59 38.39 -3.67
CA ASP A 741 0.94 39.04 -2.52
C ASP A 741 -0.37 38.33 -2.13
N LEU A 742 -0.25 37.13 -1.56
CA LEU A 742 -1.38 36.25 -1.19
C LEU A 742 -2.30 36.84 -0.11
N ASP A 743 -1.74 37.68 0.77
CA ASP A 743 -2.50 38.44 1.76
C ASP A 743 -2.78 39.89 1.31
N GLY A 744 -2.09 40.32 0.25
CA GLY A 744 -2.20 41.64 -0.34
C GLY A 744 -3.31 41.75 -1.38
N MET A 745 -3.15 42.67 -2.32
CA MET A 745 -4.19 43.05 -3.27
C MET A 745 -4.61 41.87 -4.15
N ALA A 746 -3.66 41.04 -4.60
CA ALA A 746 -3.99 39.90 -5.46
C ALA A 746 -4.79 38.81 -4.74
N GLY A 747 -4.39 38.45 -3.52
CA GLY A 747 -5.14 37.52 -2.69
C GLY A 747 -6.56 37.99 -2.43
N GLN A 748 -6.72 39.25 -2.03
CA GLN A 748 -8.03 39.85 -1.79
C GLN A 748 -8.88 39.90 -3.06
N THR A 749 -8.28 40.19 -4.22
CA THR A 749 -8.98 40.19 -5.52
C THR A 749 -9.48 38.78 -5.88
N TYR A 750 -8.62 37.77 -5.74
CA TYR A 750 -8.98 36.38 -6.01
C TYR A 750 -10.14 35.92 -5.11
N ARG A 751 -10.02 36.17 -3.80
CA ARG A 751 -11.06 35.82 -2.83
C ARG A 751 -12.35 36.56 -3.08
N LEU A 752 -12.31 37.84 -3.48
CA LEU A 752 -13.52 38.62 -3.76
C LEU A 752 -14.22 38.09 -5.00
N TYR A 753 -13.45 37.75 -6.04
CA TYR A 753 -13.96 37.20 -7.29
C TYR A 753 -14.62 35.84 -7.06
N GLN A 754 -13.95 34.93 -6.33
CA GLN A 754 -14.54 33.65 -5.98
C GLN A 754 -15.78 33.81 -5.10
N ALA A 755 -15.73 34.67 -4.09
CA ALA A 755 -16.86 34.90 -3.19
C ALA A 755 -18.09 35.48 -3.93
N ALA A 756 -17.87 36.29 -4.97
CA ALA A 756 -18.95 36.90 -5.75
C ALA A 756 -19.58 35.95 -6.78
N PHE A 757 -18.84 34.96 -7.27
CA PHE A 757 -19.28 34.15 -8.42
C PHE A 757 -19.34 32.64 -8.16
N ASP A 758 -18.92 32.17 -6.99
CA ASP A 758 -18.92 30.74 -6.62
C ASP A 758 -18.10 29.87 -7.60
N ARG A 759 -16.99 30.43 -8.09
CA ARG A 759 -16.08 29.74 -9.02
C ARG A 759 -14.69 30.34 -8.97
N LYS A 760 -13.71 29.56 -9.44
CA LYS A 760 -12.36 30.07 -9.70
C LYS A 760 -12.40 31.25 -10.69
N PRO A 761 -11.63 32.34 -10.43
CA PRO A 761 -11.49 33.44 -11.37
C PRO A 761 -10.87 32.98 -12.70
N ASP A 762 -11.37 33.50 -13.80
CA ASP A 762 -10.65 33.40 -15.08
C ASP A 762 -9.44 34.35 -15.06
N VAL A 763 -8.31 33.90 -15.62
CA VAL A 763 -7.03 34.59 -15.50
C VAL A 763 -7.01 35.98 -16.16
N ALA A 764 -7.83 36.19 -17.20
CA ALA A 764 -7.95 37.48 -17.89
C ALA A 764 -8.78 38.48 -17.08
N GLY A 765 -9.94 38.07 -16.55
CA GLY A 765 -10.76 38.89 -15.67
C GLY A 765 -10.02 39.25 -14.38
N LEU A 766 -9.30 38.29 -13.79
CA LEU A 766 -8.48 38.54 -12.62
C LEU A 766 -7.40 39.60 -12.89
N GLY A 767 -6.73 39.52 -14.04
CA GLY A 767 -5.73 40.52 -14.44
C GLY A 767 -6.28 41.92 -14.67
N TYR A 768 -7.48 42.05 -15.24
CA TYR A 768 -8.17 43.34 -15.35
C TYR A 768 -8.45 43.95 -13.97
N TRP A 769 -9.02 43.17 -13.05
CA TRP A 769 -9.38 43.69 -11.72
C TRP A 769 -8.18 44.00 -10.85
N LEU A 770 -7.12 43.20 -10.96
CA LEU A 770 -5.82 43.51 -10.40
C LEU A 770 -5.30 44.87 -10.89
N ALA A 771 -5.29 45.11 -12.21
CA ALA A 771 -4.84 46.39 -12.76
C ALA A 771 -5.69 47.59 -12.27
N VAL A 772 -7.00 47.40 -12.10
CA VAL A 772 -7.92 48.42 -11.58
C VAL A 772 -7.62 48.76 -10.11
N LEU A 773 -7.34 47.74 -9.29
CA LEU A 773 -7.04 47.89 -7.86
C LEU A 773 -5.63 48.43 -7.62
N ASP A 774 -4.63 47.93 -8.36
CA ASP A 774 -3.25 48.44 -8.36
C ASP A 774 -3.22 49.91 -8.84
N GLY A 775 -4.15 50.30 -9.72
CA GLY A 775 -4.39 51.70 -10.13
C GLY A 775 -5.04 52.60 -9.06
N GLY A 776 -5.29 52.08 -7.85
CA GLY A 776 -5.81 52.83 -6.70
C GLY A 776 -7.34 52.82 -6.54
N THR A 777 -8.06 52.00 -7.30
CA THR A 777 -9.51 51.83 -7.09
C THR A 777 -9.76 51.09 -5.78
N GLY A 778 -10.77 51.52 -5.00
CA GLY A 778 -11.11 50.85 -3.74
C GLY A 778 -11.81 49.50 -3.95
N MET A 779 -11.48 48.51 -3.10
CA MET A 779 -12.06 47.17 -3.13
C MET A 779 -13.60 47.17 -3.07
N GLN A 780 -14.21 48.09 -2.31
CA GLN A 780 -15.68 48.18 -2.25
C GLN A 780 -16.31 48.56 -3.59
N SER A 781 -15.64 49.38 -4.40
CA SER A 781 -16.13 49.76 -5.74
C SER A 781 -16.09 48.57 -6.69
N VAL A 782 -15.07 47.70 -6.57
CA VAL A 782 -14.99 46.45 -7.33
C VAL A 782 -16.10 45.48 -6.90
N ALA A 783 -16.29 45.29 -5.60
CA ALA A 783 -17.36 44.45 -5.05
C ALA A 783 -18.75 44.93 -5.49
N GLN A 784 -18.98 46.25 -5.53
CA GLN A 784 -20.20 46.84 -6.08
C GLN A 784 -20.38 46.49 -7.56
N GLY A 785 -19.32 46.61 -8.37
CA GLY A 785 -19.34 46.22 -9.78
C GLY A 785 -19.66 44.75 -9.99
N PHE A 786 -19.12 43.86 -9.15
CA PHE A 786 -19.39 42.41 -9.21
C PHE A 786 -20.87 42.13 -8.93
N LEU A 787 -21.42 42.70 -7.86
CA LEU A 787 -22.82 42.52 -7.49
C LEU A 787 -23.82 43.08 -8.52
N GLN A 788 -23.40 44.04 -9.34
CA GLN A 788 -24.21 44.61 -10.43
C GLN A 788 -24.06 43.84 -11.75
N SER A 789 -23.14 42.88 -11.83
CA SER A 789 -22.92 42.09 -13.04
C SER A 789 -24.09 41.15 -13.34
N ALA A 790 -24.27 40.81 -14.61
CA ALA A 790 -25.29 39.85 -15.03
C ALA A 790 -25.10 38.46 -14.39
N GLU A 791 -23.85 38.08 -14.10
CA GLU A 791 -23.51 36.81 -13.46
C GLU A 791 -23.96 36.78 -11.99
N ALA A 792 -23.65 37.82 -11.20
CA ALA A 792 -24.11 37.93 -9.83
C ALA A 792 -25.64 38.03 -9.74
N VAL A 793 -26.28 38.76 -10.67
CA VAL A 793 -27.75 38.82 -10.77
C VAL A 793 -28.37 37.43 -11.00
N LYS A 794 -27.70 36.55 -11.76
CA LYS A 794 -28.15 35.17 -11.95
C LYS A 794 -27.95 34.31 -10.70
N LEU A 795 -26.86 34.53 -9.96
CA LEU A 795 -26.48 33.73 -8.79
C LEU A 795 -27.30 34.09 -7.54
N TYR A 796 -27.48 35.39 -7.28
CA TYR A 796 -28.17 35.91 -6.09
C TYR A 796 -29.61 36.37 -6.37
N GLY A 797 -29.99 36.52 -7.64
CA GLY A 797 -31.27 37.08 -8.06
C GLY A 797 -31.19 38.60 -8.32
N ALA A 798 -32.15 39.12 -9.10
CA ALA A 798 -32.17 40.55 -9.50
C ALA A 798 -32.42 41.51 -8.32
N ASN A 799 -33.12 41.05 -7.28
CA ASN A 799 -33.36 41.84 -6.07
C ASN A 799 -33.66 40.91 -4.87
N PRO A 800 -32.70 40.11 -4.38
CA PRO A 800 -32.93 39.20 -3.28
C PRO A 800 -33.29 39.97 -2.00
N SER A 801 -34.05 39.36 -1.10
CA SER A 801 -34.17 39.88 0.26
C SER A 801 -32.81 39.81 0.98
N ASN A 802 -32.62 40.59 2.05
CA ASN A 802 -31.38 40.54 2.83
C ASN A 802 -31.09 39.12 3.36
N ALA A 803 -32.12 38.42 3.82
CA ALA A 803 -31.99 37.03 4.28
C ALA A 803 -31.57 36.08 3.14
N ALA A 804 -32.17 36.22 1.95
CA ALA A 804 -31.83 35.38 0.81
C ALA A 804 -30.40 35.65 0.28
N PHE A 805 -29.96 36.91 0.31
CA PHE A 805 -28.59 37.28 -0.03
C PHE A 805 -27.58 36.69 0.95
N VAL A 806 -27.82 36.81 2.26
CA VAL A 806 -26.95 36.23 3.30
C VAL A 806 -26.90 34.71 3.20
N ASP A 807 -28.05 34.03 3.01
CA ASP A 807 -28.09 32.57 2.82
C ASP A 807 -27.23 32.13 1.63
N LYS A 808 -27.27 32.89 0.53
CA LYS A 808 -26.45 32.62 -0.65
C LYS A 808 -24.96 32.85 -0.40
N LEU A 809 -24.56 33.83 0.40
CA LEU A 809 -23.15 34.01 0.76
C LEU A 809 -22.63 32.84 1.61
N TYR A 810 -23.40 32.34 2.58
CA TYR A 810 -23.01 31.14 3.33
C TYR A 810 -22.87 29.90 2.42
N GLN A 811 -23.80 29.72 1.48
CA GLN A 811 -23.76 28.60 0.54
C GLN A 811 -22.59 28.68 -0.45
N ASN A 812 -22.35 29.86 -1.01
CA ASN A 812 -21.45 30.04 -2.15
C ASN A 812 -20.02 30.39 -1.71
N VAL A 813 -19.85 31.05 -0.57
CA VAL A 813 -18.53 31.47 -0.07
C VAL A 813 -18.00 30.50 0.98
N LEU A 814 -18.87 29.99 1.86
CA LEU A 814 -18.46 29.13 2.97
C LEU A 814 -18.85 27.65 2.77
N HIS A 815 -19.55 27.33 1.68
CA HIS A 815 -20.00 25.98 1.32
C HIS A 815 -20.79 25.25 2.42
N ARG A 816 -21.57 26.00 3.21
CA ARG A 816 -22.42 25.46 4.26
C ARG A 816 -23.71 26.27 4.46
N PRO A 817 -24.73 25.71 5.13
CA PRO A 817 -25.86 26.49 5.60
C PRO A 817 -25.44 27.57 6.60
N ALA A 818 -26.16 28.69 6.59
CA ALA A 818 -26.00 29.74 7.60
C ALA A 818 -26.44 29.23 8.97
N ASP A 819 -25.65 29.50 10.01
CA ASP A 819 -26.09 29.30 11.38
C ASP A 819 -27.05 30.43 11.79
N ASP A 820 -27.95 30.14 12.72
CA ASP A 820 -29.03 31.07 13.11
C ASP A 820 -28.47 32.40 13.64
N SER A 821 -27.35 32.36 14.35
CA SER A 821 -26.76 33.54 14.98
C SER A 821 -26.07 34.47 13.97
N GLY A 822 -25.26 33.90 13.07
CA GLY A 822 -24.58 34.63 12.01
C GLY A 822 -25.56 35.16 10.97
N LYS A 823 -26.58 34.37 10.59
CA LYS A 823 -27.66 34.84 9.71
C LYS A 823 -28.41 36.03 10.31
N ALA A 824 -28.76 35.97 11.60
CA ALA A 824 -29.44 37.06 12.29
C ALA A 824 -28.59 38.33 12.34
N TYR A 825 -27.29 38.19 12.62
CA TYR A 825 -26.35 39.32 12.62
C TYR A 825 -26.26 39.97 11.24
N TRP A 826 -25.92 39.23 10.19
CA TRP A 826 -25.71 39.77 8.85
C TRP A 826 -26.99 40.35 8.23
N THR A 827 -28.14 39.71 8.48
CA THR A 827 -29.42 40.26 8.05
C THR A 827 -29.77 41.54 8.81
N GLY A 828 -29.43 41.60 10.11
CA GLY A 828 -29.63 42.76 10.96
C GLY A 828 -28.79 43.97 10.55
N VAL A 829 -27.49 43.79 10.25
CA VAL A 829 -26.64 44.91 9.81
C VAL A 829 -27.10 45.50 8.48
N LEU A 830 -27.59 44.66 7.56
CA LEU A 830 -28.18 45.10 6.29
C LEU A 830 -29.53 45.80 6.48
N ALA A 831 -30.39 45.28 7.37
CA ALA A 831 -31.71 45.86 7.63
C ALA A 831 -31.64 47.24 8.31
N ASN A 832 -30.63 47.45 9.17
CA ASN A 832 -30.40 48.72 9.86
C ASN A 832 -29.55 49.71 9.03
N GLY A 833 -29.08 49.32 7.84
CA GLY A 833 -28.24 50.17 6.98
C GLY A 833 -26.83 50.41 7.52
N TRP A 834 -26.35 49.57 8.43
CA TRP A 834 -24.99 49.68 9.01
C TRP A 834 -23.91 49.15 8.07
N ALA A 835 -24.30 48.27 7.14
CA ALA A 835 -23.47 47.78 6.07
C ALA A 835 -24.27 47.75 4.77
N THR A 836 -23.57 47.93 3.65
CA THR A 836 -24.10 47.67 2.32
C THR A 836 -23.78 46.23 1.89
N ARG A 837 -24.36 45.76 0.79
CA ARG A 837 -24.15 44.37 0.33
C ARG A 837 -22.72 44.11 -0.10
N GLU A 838 -22.08 45.09 -0.72
CA GLU A 838 -20.67 45.06 -1.10
C GLU A 838 -19.75 44.99 0.13
N THR A 839 -20.08 45.69 1.22
CA THR A 839 -19.36 45.57 2.49
C THR A 839 -19.51 44.18 3.11
N VAL A 840 -20.72 43.61 3.06
CA VAL A 840 -20.95 42.24 3.55
C VAL A 840 -20.23 41.21 2.68
N LEU A 841 -20.29 41.31 1.35
CA LEU A 841 -19.57 40.42 0.43
C LEU A 841 -18.05 40.46 0.69
N THR A 842 -17.48 41.66 0.83
CA THR A 842 -16.05 41.82 1.15
C THR A 842 -15.72 41.20 2.50
N GLY A 843 -16.60 41.34 3.50
CA GLY A 843 -16.43 40.72 4.81
C GLY A 843 -16.47 39.19 4.79
N PHE A 844 -17.32 38.58 3.96
CA PHE A 844 -17.34 37.13 3.75
C PHE A 844 -16.09 36.66 3.01
N SER A 845 -15.70 37.39 1.97
CA SER A 845 -14.51 37.13 1.17
C SER A 845 -13.22 37.11 2.01
N GLU A 846 -13.11 38.05 2.96
CA GLU A 846 -11.96 38.16 3.87
C GLU A 846 -12.18 37.50 5.22
N SER A 847 -13.19 36.63 5.34
CA SER A 847 -13.39 35.86 6.57
C SER A 847 -12.27 34.82 6.73
N PRO A 848 -11.81 34.52 7.96
CA PRO A 848 -10.81 33.48 8.20
C PRO A 848 -11.21 32.11 7.63
N GLU A 849 -12.51 31.82 7.64
CA GLU A 849 -13.08 30.59 7.07
C GLU A 849 -12.88 30.54 5.55
N ASN A 850 -13.19 31.62 4.82
CA ASN A 850 -12.96 31.66 3.37
C ASN A 850 -11.47 31.68 3.02
N GLN A 851 -10.64 32.44 3.74
CA GLN A 851 -9.18 32.45 3.53
C GLN A 851 -8.59 31.04 3.67
N ALA A 852 -9.03 30.27 4.68
CA ALA A 852 -8.62 28.87 4.86
C ALA A 852 -9.06 27.95 3.72
N GLN A 853 -10.23 28.20 3.11
CA GLN A 853 -10.70 27.42 1.95
C GLN A 853 -9.91 27.73 0.67
N VAL A 854 -9.38 28.94 0.55
CA VAL A 854 -8.71 29.42 -0.67
C VAL A 854 -7.19 29.22 -0.64
N ILE A 855 -6.56 29.22 0.54
CA ILE A 855 -5.10 29.29 0.67
C ILE A 855 -4.37 28.21 -0.13
N ALA A 856 -4.87 26.97 -0.12
CA ALA A 856 -4.28 25.88 -0.89
C ALA A 856 -4.25 26.17 -2.40
N ALA A 857 -5.30 26.82 -2.93
CA ALA A 857 -5.44 27.14 -4.35
C ALA A 857 -4.53 28.29 -4.84
N ILE A 858 -4.00 29.11 -3.91
CA ILE A 858 -3.17 30.28 -4.23
C ILE A 858 -1.74 30.19 -3.67
N SER A 859 -1.42 29.14 -2.91
CA SER A 859 -0.15 28.95 -2.20
C SER A 859 1.11 28.98 -3.08
N HIS A 860 0.99 28.74 -4.38
CA HIS A 860 2.09 28.80 -5.35
C HIS A 860 2.09 30.07 -6.22
N GLY A 861 1.43 31.13 -5.73
CA GLY A 861 1.19 32.35 -6.49
C GLY A 861 -0.10 32.29 -7.31
N ILE A 862 -0.62 33.46 -7.64
CA ILE A 862 -1.93 33.63 -8.28
C ILE A 862 -1.72 33.91 -9.76
N ALA A 863 -2.09 32.95 -10.61
CA ALA A 863 -1.98 33.10 -12.06
C ALA A 863 -2.98 34.13 -12.62
N TYR A 864 -2.49 35.06 -13.43
CA TYR A 864 -3.30 36.05 -14.14
C TYR A 864 -2.67 36.42 -15.49
N THR A 865 -3.48 37.03 -16.37
CA THR A 865 -2.99 37.65 -17.60
C THR A 865 -2.86 39.15 -17.37
N PRO A 866 -1.65 39.75 -17.43
CA PRO A 866 -1.48 41.19 -17.27
C PRO A 866 -2.41 41.99 -18.20
N PHE A 867 -3.03 43.04 -17.65
CA PHE A 867 -3.95 43.91 -18.38
C PHE A 867 -3.35 45.31 -18.52
N GLY A 868 -3.33 45.82 -19.75
CA GLY A 868 -2.62 47.05 -20.12
C GLY A 868 -1.34 46.73 -20.89
#